data_AF-A0A6J1CEI7-F1
#
_entry.id   AF-A0A6J1CEI7-F1
#
_cell.length_a   1.000
_cell.length_b   1.000
_cell.length_c   1.000
_cell.angle_alpha   90.00
_cell.angle_beta   90.00
_cell.angle_gamma   90.00
#
_symmetry.space_group_name_H-M   'P 1'
#
loop_
_entity.id
_entity.type
_entity.pdbx_description
1 polymer ?
#
loop_
_entity_poly.entity_id
_entity_poly.type
_entity_poly.pdbx_seq_one_letter_code
_entity_poly.pdbx_strand_id
1 'polypeptide(L)'
;MEFPECPVCLQTYDGDCTVPRVLACGHSACGACLENLPQRYPETIRCPACTVLVKFPAQGASALPKNIELLRLCPQQSADVEISRKTDKRPLDQNYGLFPQLWSDEFYKTWRRWILPHGSVSIERRYGDDEIEKLLLGRVCHVSDSGSSSPIRVREDRTVSLVRVVSLPCLNSDAVLKFSYTSMVLKCLSELKDGERNELVLILEAGIMNGGRVCRTYGLWGNLEDGFLYLVCGRGKENLTERINNWIKKLDIRNKVGLNNDEMRGFAMIAIELCEAIMAMHSLGLSIGFLGLSCFSADEFGSICVDLNEVLVMGSTVRETMVGTVSTKSKIDLKELGILISNLIKKEAFVSPEVLLKLLHKEGVVLECGTTLCSVGNKCDIWSLVFVLLSLLLGKDCLIETLGTLDEVHSDCDCSAFYGSWMEKVNSCLVMKLGSEYASLRQALCESLNFDPENRPWVVELLRCFRVLIVSPELDALASLKLAINEYDAAHCLVLGDLIQLPDELIETQRDDTCQTGEEKIIKDFVDGLSVGMVKSKDMLGHRDCVTGFVVGGEYLFSSSYDKTVQAWSLQDFSHLHTFTGHEHRVTDLVYVAEEQPLCVSADIGGGIYVWSIALPLKQDPLKKWYEEKDWRYDGIHALTYSENGYLYTGGGDKTIKAWSLKLSTLNRFD
;
A
#
# COMPACT_ATOMS: atom_id res chain seq x y z
N MET A 1 10.06 -0.83 27.93
CA MET A 1 10.94 -1.99 28.13
C MET A 1 10.55 -2.97 27.05
N GLU A 2 11.45 -3.30 26.14
CA GLU A 2 11.18 -4.33 25.12
C GLU A 2 11.19 -5.70 25.78
N PHE A 3 10.21 -6.54 25.45
CA PHE A 3 10.13 -7.90 25.99
C PHE A 3 11.18 -8.79 25.34
N PRO A 4 11.71 -9.80 26.04
CA PRO A 4 12.70 -10.69 25.46
C PRO A 4 12.09 -11.56 24.35
N GLU A 5 12.73 -11.54 23.19
CA GLU A 5 12.27 -12.23 21.98
C GLU A 5 13.24 -13.32 21.52
N CYS A 6 12.72 -14.25 20.72
CA CYS A 6 13.52 -15.27 20.07
C CYS A 6 14.36 -14.68 18.91
N PRO A 7 15.69 -14.91 18.86
CA PRO A 7 16.54 -14.36 17.80
C PRO A 7 16.31 -14.98 16.42
N VAL A 8 15.44 -16.00 16.31
CA VAL A 8 15.12 -16.70 15.05
C VAL A 8 13.77 -16.26 14.50
N CYS A 9 12.70 -16.36 15.31
CA CYS A 9 11.34 -16.04 14.86
C CYS A 9 10.85 -14.66 15.30
N LEU A 10 11.63 -13.93 16.12
CA LEU A 10 11.30 -12.61 16.66
C LEU A 10 9.99 -12.55 17.46
N GLN A 11 9.51 -13.70 17.94
CA GLN A 11 8.35 -13.77 18.84
C GLN A 11 8.82 -13.66 20.30
N THR A 12 8.04 -12.96 21.11
CA THR A 12 8.25 -12.81 22.56
C THR A 12 8.09 -14.13 23.28
N TYR A 13 8.95 -14.45 24.26
CA TYR A 13 8.89 -15.71 24.99
C TYR A 13 7.66 -15.82 25.91
N ASP A 14 6.56 -16.38 25.42
CA ASP A 14 5.27 -16.48 26.12
C ASP A 14 5.09 -17.78 26.92
N GLY A 15 5.92 -18.80 26.67
CA GLY A 15 5.86 -20.08 27.37
C GLY A 15 4.85 -21.10 26.81
N ASP A 16 3.91 -20.66 25.98
CA ASP A 16 2.90 -21.52 25.33
C ASP A 16 3.32 -21.95 23.93
N CYS A 17 3.77 -21.00 23.09
CA CYS A 17 4.24 -21.27 21.73
C CYS A 17 5.75 -21.13 21.61
N THR A 18 6.37 -20.29 22.45
CA THR A 18 7.80 -19.96 22.37
C THR A 18 8.49 -20.18 23.70
N VAL A 19 8.76 -21.45 24.02
CA VAL A 19 9.55 -21.79 25.22
C VAL A 19 11.04 -21.53 24.94
N PRO A 20 11.71 -20.57 25.63
CA PRO A 20 13.13 -20.33 25.46
C PRO A 20 13.95 -21.52 25.98
N ARG A 21 14.81 -22.07 25.12
CA ARG A 21 15.74 -23.15 25.44
C ARG A 21 17.16 -22.63 25.44
N VAL A 22 17.91 -22.94 26.49
CA VAL A 22 19.29 -22.47 26.68
C VAL A 22 20.25 -23.44 26.00
N LEU A 23 21.05 -22.91 25.08
CA LEU A 23 22.13 -23.63 24.42
C LEU A 23 23.39 -23.67 25.30
N ALA A 24 24.30 -24.60 25.03
CA ALA A 24 25.55 -24.73 25.79
C ALA A 24 26.44 -23.47 25.75
N CYS A 25 26.25 -22.59 24.77
CA CYS A 25 26.93 -21.30 24.67
C CYS A 25 26.24 -20.17 25.49
N GLY A 26 25.20 -20.48 26.28
CA GLY A 26 24.49 -19.54 27.14
C GLY A 26 23.36 -18.76 26.47
N HIS A 27 23.27 -18.75 25.13
CA HIS A 27 22.20 -18.08 24.40
C HIS A 27 20.89 -18.88 24.42
N SER A 28 19.77 -18.17 24.28
CA SER A 28 18.44 -18.77 24.25
C SER A 28 17.76 -18.57 22.90
N ALA A 29 17.05 -19.59 22.42
CA ALA A 29 16.14 -19.52 21.29
C ALA A 29 14.90 -20.37 21.57
N CYS A 30 13.80 -20.11 20.85
CA CYS A 30 12.57 -20.87 21.03
C CYS A 30 12.76 -22.34 20.66
N GLY A 31 12.18 -23.27 21.42
CA GLY A 31 12.34 -24.71 21.17
C GLY A 31 11.94 -25.12 19.74
N ALA A 32 10.81 -24.61 19.25
CA ALA A 32 10.34 -24.87 17.89
C ALA A 32 11.33 -24.34 16.82
N CYS A 33 12.01 -23.24 17.10
CA CYS A 33 13.01 -22.65 16.22
C CYS A 33 14.26 -23.53 16.14
N LEU A 34 14.70 -24.06 17.28
CA LEU A 34 15.87 -24.93 17.37
C LEU A 34 15.69 -26.27 16.64
N GLU A 35 14.47 -26.80 16.61
CA GLU A 35 14.14 -28.04 15.88
C GLU A 35 14.18 -27.85 14.36
N ASN A 36 13.92 -26.64 13.88
CA ASN A 36 13.93 -26.31 12.45
C ASN A 36 15.30 -25.80 11.94
N LEU A 37 16.31 -25.70 12.81
CA LEU A 37 17.65 -25.29 12.38
C LEU A 37 18.38 -26.43 11.66
N PRO A 38 19.09 -26.14 10.55
CA PRO A 38 19.79 -27.15 9.78
C PRO A 38 20.93 -27.78 10.59
N GLN A 39 20.88 -29.10 10.77
CA GLN A 39 21.92 -29.89 11.42
C GLN A 39 22.93 -30.39 10.38
N ARG A 40 23.97 -29.58 10.14
CA ARG A 40 25.05 -29.96 9.19
C ARG A 40 25.98 -31.06 9.73
N TYR A 41 26.04 -31.24 11.05
CA TYR A 41 26.83 -32.28 11.70
C TYR A 41 25.97 -33.01 12.75
N PRO A 42 26.16 -34.32 12.95
CA PRO A 42 25.33 -35.13 13.84
C PRO A 42 25.32 -34.56 15.27
N GLU A 43 24.12 -34.49 15.87
CA GLU A 43 23.90 -34.03 17.26
C GLU A 43 24.49 -32.64 17.57
N THR A 44 24.51 -31.75 16.58
CA THR A 44 24.95 -30.36 16.77
C THR A 44 24.07 -29.39 16.00
N ILE A 45 23.94 -28.18 16.55
CA ILE A 45 23.31 -27.04 15.88
C ILE A 45 24.21 -25.82 15.98
N ARG A 46 24.06 -24.91 15.02
CA ARG A 46 24.72 -23.60 15.08
C ARG A 46 23.85 -22.65 15.90
N CYS A 47 24.40 -22.05 16.95
CA CYS A 47 23.67 -21.06 17.73
C CYS A 47 23.25 -19.88 16.83
N PRO A 48 21.97 -19.47 16.80
CA PRO A 48 21.52 -18.37 15.96
C PRO A 48 22.04 -17.00 16.42
N ALA A 49 22.44 -16.86 17.69
CA ALA A 49 22.93 -15.60 18.24
C ALA A 49 24.44 -15.41 18.06
N CYS A 50 25.26 -16.43 18.40
CA CYS A 50 26.72 -16.31 18.34
C CYS A 50 27.39 -17.18 17.28
N THR A 51 26.62 -17.95 16.49
CA THR A 51 27.11 -18.83 15.42
C THR A 51 28.04 -19.98 15.85
N VAL A 52 28.28 -20.12 17.15
CA VAL A 52 29.06 -21.23 17.75
C VAL A 52 28.31 -22.55 17.54
N LEU A 53 29.04 -23.58 17.11
CA LEU A 53 28.50 -24.93 17.02
C LEU A 53 28.36 -25.52 18.43
N VAL A 54 27.15 -25.91 18.81
CA VAL A 54 26.85 -26.46 20.13
C VAL A 54 26.20 -27.83 20.01
N LYS A 55 26.40 -28.67 21.03
CA LYS A 55 25.76 -29.99 21.10
C LYS A 55 24.24 -29.83 21.18
N PHE A 56 23.54 -30.63 20.38
CA PHE A 56 22.10 -30.69 20.33
C PHE A 56 21.64 -32.11 20.71
N PRO A 57 20.78 -32.28 21.73
CA PRO A 57 20.33 -33.60 22.16
C PRO A 57 19.58 -34.33 21.05
N ALA A 58 19.84 -35.63 20.89
CA ALA A 58 19.07 -36.49 19.97
C ALA A 58 17.58 -36.57 20.34
N GLN A 59 17.22 -36.26 21.59
CA GLN A 59 15.84 -36.17 22.08
C GLN A 59 15.12 -34.86 21.69
N GLY A 60 15.78 -33.97 20.92
CA GLY A 60 15.22 -32.72 20.42
C GLY A 60 15.39 -31.52 21.36
N ALA A 61 14.82 -30.37 20.98
CA ALA A 61 15.00 -29.12 21.72
C ALA A 61 14.31 -29.14 23.10
N SER A 62 13.35 -30.05 23.30
CA SER A 62 12.65 -30.23 24.58
C SER A 62 13.56 -30.69 25.73
N ALA A 63 14.66 -31.38 25.41
CA ALA A 63 15.67 -31.87 26.36
C ALA A 63 16.65 -30.78 26.83
N LEU A 64 16.68 -29.62 26.17
CA LEU A 64 17.48 -28.48 26.61
C LEU A 64 16.78 -27.76 27.79
N PRO A 65 17.54 -27.21 28.75
CA PRO A 65 16.97 -26.49 29.88
C PRO A 65 16.20 -25.25 29.41
N LYS A 66 15.06 -24.98 30.08
CA LYS A 66 14.27 -23.76 29.83
C LYS A 66 14.97 -22.56 30.46
N ASN A 67 14.90 -21.39 29.81
CA ASN A 67 15.34 -20.14 30.42
C ASN A 67 14.20 -19.53 31.26
N ILE A 68 14.19 -19.83 32.55
CA ILE A 68 13.10 -19.42 33.47
C ILE A 68 13.11 -17.90 33.71
N GLU A 69 14.28 -17.25 33.67
CA GLU A 69 14.37 -15.80 33.85
C GLU A 69 13.72 -15.04 32.69
N LEU A 70 13.89 -15.51 31.45
CA LEU A 70 13.19 -14.91 30.30
C LEU A 70 11.68 -15.11 30.38
N LEU A 71 11.22 -16.25 30.88
CA LEU A 71 9.78 -16.52 31.07
C LEU A 71 9.18 -15.67 32.20
N ARG A 72 9.98 -15.27 33.21
CA ARG A 72 9.53 -14.38 34.30
C ARG A 72 9.42 -12.91 33.88
N LEU A 73 10.17 -12.50 32.86
CA LEU A 73 10.13 -11.15 32.30
C LEU A 73 8.94 -10.92 31.36
N CYS A 74 8.24 -11.99 30.96
CA CYS A 74 7.03 -11.91 30.15
C CYS A 74 5.78 -11.93 31.06
N PRO A 75 4.77 -11.08 30.80
CA PRO A 75 3.65 -10.91 31.71
C PRO A 75 2.81 -12.19 31.78
N GLN A 76 2.76 -12.81 32.96
CA GLN A 76 1.67 -13.75 33.27
C GLN A 76 0.38 -12.93 33.39
N GLN A 77 -0.65 -13.31 32.64
CA GLN A 77 -1.97 -12.67 32.70
C GLN A 77 -2.46 -12.59 34.15
N SER A 78 -2.43 -11.41 34.75
CA SER A 78 -3.28 -11.03 35.88
C SER A 78 -3.37 -9.50 35.99
N ALA A 79 -4.53 -9.07 36.48
CA ALA A 79 -5.17 -7.78 36.30
C ALA A 79 -4.45 -6.55 36.88
N ASP A 80 -4.79 -5.40 36.28
CA ASP A 80 -4.72 -4.01 36.73
C ASP A 80 -3.41 -3.47 37.35
N VAL A 81 -2.95 -2.33 36.82
CA VAL A 81 -2.70 -1.08 37.57
C VAL A 81 -2.09 -0.03 36.64
N GLU A 82 -2.74 1.14 36.61
CA GLU A 82 -2.24 2.41 36.06
C GLU A 82 -0.90 2.81 36.71
N ILE A 83 -0.06 3.59 35.98
CA ILE A 83 0.51 4.89 36.42
C ILE A 83 1.83 5.23 35.68
N SER A 84 1.87 6.49 35.23
CA SER A 84 3.03 7.39 35.12
C SER A 84 3.95 7.34 33.89
N ARG A 85 3.65 8.30 32.99
CA ARG A 85 4.61 9.00 32.12
C ARG A 85 5.85 9.49 32.87
N LYS A 86 7.05 9.21 32.35
CA LYS A 86 8.16 10.17 32.33
C LYS A 86 8.92 10.07 31.02
N THR A 87 9.00 11.22 30.36
CA THR A 87 9.79 11.55 29.18
C THR A 87 11.28 11.51 29.48
N ASP A 88 12.07 10.87 28.63
CA ASP A 88 13.44 11.29 28.38
C ASP A 88 13.78 11.13 26.89
N LYS A 89 14.05 12.27 26.25
CA LYS A 89 14.52 12.38 24.87
C LYS A 89 16.02 12.10 24.84
N ARG A 90 16.47 11.16 24.00
CA ARG A 90 17.82 11.19 23.41
C ARG A 90 17.72 10.78 21.94
N PRO A 91 18.37 11.52 21.01
CA PRO A 91 18.38 11.16 19.60
C PRO A 91 19.43 10.07 19.38
N LEU A 92 19.01 8.93 18.84
CA LEU A 92 19.90 7.95 18.22
C LEU A 92 19.62 7.99 16.73
N ASP A 93 20.22 8.97 16.07
CA ASP A 93 20.44 8.95 14.64
C ASP A 93 21.83 8.34 14.42
N GLN A 94 21.87 7.10 13.94
CA GLN A 94 23.01 6.49 13.26
C GLN A 94 22.51 5.23 12.54
N ASN A 95 21.92 5.46 11.37
CA ASN A 95 21.58 4.43 10.39
C ASN A 95 22.85 3.73 9.89
N TYR A 96 23.13 2.53 10.39
CA TYR A 96 23.96 1.56 9.69
C TYR A 96 23.04 0.69 8.80
N GLY A 97 22.71 1.20 7.61
CA GLY A 97 21.88 0.48 6.64
C GLY A 97 22.73 -0.46 5.78
N LEU A 98 22.73 -1.75 6.11
CA LEU A 98 23.26 -2.83 5.24
C LEU A 98 22.32 -3.19 4.07
N PHE A 99 21.23 -2.44 3.90
CA PHE A 99 20.32 -2.52 2.76
C PHE A 99 19.80 -1.11 2.43
N PRO A 100 19.52 -0.78 1.16
CA PRO A 100 18.78 0.44 0.85
C PRO A 100 17.46 0.40 1.61
N GLN A 101 17.19 1.40 2.44
CA GLN A 101 15.91 1.52 3.13
C GLN A 101 14.86 1.81 2.06
N LEU A 102 14.11 0.79 1.64
CA LEU A 102 13.13 0.88 0.55
C LEU A 102 12.02 1.92 0.82
N TRP A 103 11.80 2.26 2.10
CA TRP A 103 10.83 3.23 2.57
C TRP A 103 11.25 3.78 3.94
N SER A 104 10.77 4.97 4.30
CA SER A 104 11.01 5.53 5.63
C SER A 104 10.31 4.72 6.72
N ASP A 105 10.81 4.78 7.96
CA ASP A 105 10.17 4.12 9.11
C ASP A 105 8.77 4.68 9.38
N GLU A 106 8.54 5.95 9.07
CA GLU A 106 7.23 6.60 9.16
C GLU A 106 6.24 6.02 8.15
N PHE A 107 6.68 5.79 6.91
CA PHE A 107 5.88 5.13 5.89
C PHE A 107 5.48 3.72 6.32
N TYR A 108 6.45 2.93 6.80
CA TYR A 108 6.19 1.58 7.30
C TYR A 108 5.16 1.57 8.43
N LYS A 109 5.34 2.43 9.45
CA LYS A 109 4.42 2.51 10.60
C LYS A 109 3.01 2.91 10.17
N THR A 110 2.89 3.85 9.22
CA THR A 110 1.61 4.36 8.73
C THR A 110 0.83 3.32 7.95
N TRP A 111 1.50 2.56 7.08
CA TRP A 111 0.84 1.64 6.16
C TRP A 111 0.72 0.21 6.67
N ARG A 112 1.68 -0.28 7.47
CA ARG A 112 1.65 -1.65 8.01
C ARG A 112 0.35 -1.95 8.76
N ARG A 113 -0.17 -0.99 9.53
CA ARG A 113 -1.42 -1.14 10.31
C ARG A 113 -2.66 -1.39 9.45
N TRP A 114 -2.62 -1.02 8.17
CA TRP A 114 -3.72 -1.17 7.23
C TRP A 114 -3.64 -2.47 6.42
N ILE A 115 -2.53 -3.20 6.47
CA ILE A 115 -2.32 -4.41 5.67
C ILE A 115 -2.92 -5.61 6.39
N LEU A 116 -3.91 -6.23 5.75
CA LEU A 116 -4.53 -7.46 6.19
C LEU A 116 -3.62 -8.67 5.92
N PRO A 117 -3.59 -9.71 6.78
CA PRO A 117 -2.78 -10.91 6.52
C PRO A 117 -3.18 -11.62 5.22
N HIS A 118 -2.22 -12.27 4.55
CA HIS A 118 -2.44 -12.96 3.28
C HIS A 118 -3.66 -13.92 3.29
N GLY A 119 -3.81 -14.73 4.35
CA GLY A 119 -4.91 -15.70 4.47
C GLY A 119 -6.23 -15.15 5.03
N SER A 120 -6.39 -13.83 5.16
CA SER A 120 -7.53 -13.23 5.86
C SER A 120 -8.79 -13.08 5.01
N VAL A 121 -8.68 -13.11 3.69
CA VAL A 121 -9.82 -12.93 2.78
C VAL A 121 -9.86 -14.05 1.75
N SER A 122 -11.06 -14.59 1.51
CA SER A 122 -11.34 -15.50 0.39
C SER A 122 -12.33 -14.85 -0.56
N ILE A 123 -12.07 -14.94 -1.86
CA ILE A 123 -12.95 -14.40 -2.91
C ILE A 123 -13.99 -15.46 -3.28
N GLU A 124 -15.26 -15.08 -3.29
CA GLU A 124 -16.36 -15.92 -3.77
C GLU A 124 -16.49 -15.77 -5.29
N ARG A 125 -15.83 -16.65 -6.07
CA ARG A 125 -16.00 -16.67 -7.54
C ARG A 125 -17.36 -17.26 -7.90
N ARG A 126 -18.21 -16.50 -8.61
CA ARG A 126 -19.41 -17.05 -9.25
C ARG A 126 -19.01 -17.75 -10.55
N TYR A 127 -19.52 -18.96 -10.77
CA TYR A 127 -19.31 -19.68 -12.02
C TYR A 127 -20.13 -19.01 -13.15
N GLY A 128 -19.47 -18.43 -14.15
CA GLY A 128 -20.08 -18.07 -15.43
C GLY A 128 -19.94 -16.62 -15.91
N ASP A 129 -19.28 -15.71 -15.19
CA ASP A 129 -19.02 -14.36 -15.68
C ASP A 129 -17.61 -14.25 -16.28
N ASP A 130 -17.54 -14.14 -17.61
CA ASP A 130 -16.34 -13.78 -18.37
C ASP A 130 -16.06 -12.25 -18.34
N GLU A 131 -16.90 -11.47 -17.63
CA GLU A 131 -16.66 -10.05 -17.38
C GLU A 131 -15.84 -9.84 -16.09
N ILE A 132 -14.84 -8.95 -16.16
CA ILE A 132 -14.08 -8.53 -14.98
C ILE A 132 -15.01 -7.68 -14.10
N GLU A 133 -15.64 -8.32 -13.11
CA GLU A 133 -16.43 -7.61 -12.10
C GLU A 133 -15.53 -6.58 -11.38
N LYS A 134 -15.89 -5.29 -11.46
CA LYS A 134 -15.18 -4.19 -10.78
C LYS A 134 -15.26 -4.27 -9.26
N LEU A 135 -16.28 -4.96 -8.76
CA LEU A 135 -16.54 -5.18 -7.35
C LEU A 135 -16.62 -6.67 -7.06
N LEU A 136 -15.65 -7.21 -6.33
CA LEU A 136 -15.64 -8.61 -5.96
C LEU A 136 -16.28 -8.82 -4.60
N LEU A 137 -16.85 -10.01 -4.40
CA LEU A 137 -17.39 -10.45 -3.12
C LEU A 137 -16.44 -11.45 -2.48
N GLY A 138 -16.36 -11.41 -1.15
CA GLY A 138 -15.55 -12.32 -0.39
C GLY A 138 -16.02 -12.52 1.02
N ARG A 139 -15.30 -13.38 1.75
CA ARG A 139 -15.46 -13.59 3.18
C ARG A 139 -14.17 -13.43 3.92
N VAL A 140 -14.30 -12.93 5.16
CA VAL A 140 -13.18 -12.91 6.08
C VAL A 140 -12.98 -14.30 6.69
N CYS A 141 -11.78 -14.82 6.51
CA CYS A 141 -11.35 -16.13 6.99
C CYS A 141 -10.65 -16.02 8.34
N HIS A 142 -10.73 -17.11 9.11
CA HIS A 142 -9.98 -17.25 10.36
C HIS A 142 -8.48 -17.27 10.05
N VAL A 143 -7.76 -16.24 10.51
CA VAL A 143 -6.30 -16.31 10.59
C VAL A 143 -5.99 -16.80 12.00
N SER A 144 -5.44 -18.01 12.12
CA SER A 144 -4.88 -18.45 13.41
C SER A 144 -3.85 -17.42 13.84
N ASP A 145 -4.12 -16.77 14.98
CA ASP A 145 -3.35 -15.67 15.55
C ASP A 145 -1.85 -15.98 15.45
N SER A 146 -1.18 -15.28 14.53
CA SER A 146 0.27 -15.28 14.38
C SER A 146 0.75 -13.86 14.61
N GLY A 147 0.71 -13.43 15.87
CA GLY A 147 1.55 -12.35 16.42
C GLY A 147 1.46 -10.95 15.78
N SER A 148 0.59 -10.67 14.82
CA SER A 148 0.42 -9.31 14.31
C SER A 148 -0.54 -8.56 15.21
N SER A 149 -0.05 -7.55 15.91
CA SER A 149 -0.86 -6.51 16.56
C SER A 149 -1.55 -5.61 15.54
N SER A 150 -2.29 -6.20 14.61
CA SER A 150 -3.18 -5.46 13.72
C SER A 150 -4.34 -4.95 14.57
N PRO A 151 -4.64 -3.63 14.58
CA PRO A 151 -5.72 -3.06 15.38
C PRO A 151 -7.12 -3.53 14.92
N ILE A 152 -7.18 -4.28 13.83
CA ILE A 152 -8.41 -4.66 13.12
C ILE A 152 -8.75 -6.10 13.50
N ARG A 153 -9.40 -6.28 14.66
CA ARG A 153 -10.06 -7.54 14.99
C ARG A 153 -11.25 -7.72 14.08
N VAL A 154 -11.18 -8.71 13.19
CA VAL A 154 -12.30 -9.08 12.31
C VAL A 154 -13.04 -10.26 12.92
N ARG A 155 -14.38 -10.16 13.02
CA ARG A 155 -15.22 -11.30 13.36
C ARG A 155 -15.36 -12.22 12.15
N GLU A 156 -15.25 -13.52 12.38
CA GLU A 156 -15.34 -14.57 11.36
C GLU A 156 -16.65 -14.55 10.57
N ASP A 157 -16.60 -15.05 9.33
CA ASP A 157 -17.75 -15.26 8.42
C ASP A 157 -18.55 -13.99 8.08
N ARG A 158 -17.88 -12.83 8.13
CA ARG A 158 -18.43 -11.58 7.60
C ARG A 158 -18.22 -11.50 6.09
N THR A 159 -19.28 -11.12 5.40
CA THR A 159 -19.27 -10.78 3.97
C THR A 159 -18.52 -9.46 3.77
N VAL A 160 -17.62 -9.45 2.79
CA VAL A 160 -16.84 -8.28 2.41
C VAL A 160 -16.98 -8.01 0.92
N SER A 161 -16.86 -6.74 0.56
CA SER A 161 -16.65 -6.30 -0.81
C SER A 161 -15.18 -5.94 -1.01
N LEU A 162 -14.67 -6.15 -2.22
CA LEU A 162 -13.29 -5.84 -2.59
C LEU A 162 -13.28 -5.01 -3.87
N VAL A 163 -12.53 -3.91 -3.85
CA VAL A 163 -12.25 -3.07 -5.02
C VAL A 163 -10.75 -3.05 -5.27
N ARG A 164 -10.36 -3.20 -6.53
CA ARG A 164 -8.95 -3.14 -6.94
C ARG A 164 -8.45 -1.71 -6.75
N VAL A 165 -7.30 -1.59 -6.10
CA VAL A 165 -6.62 -0.30 -5.87
C VAL A 165 -5.46 -0.16 -6.85
N VAL A 166 -4.61 -1.18 -6.95
CA VAL A 166 -3.39 -1.15 -7.76
C VAL A 166 -2.89 -2.57 -8.01
N SER A 167 -2.19 -2.79 -9.13
CA SER A 167 -1.54 -4.07 -9.44
C SER A 167 -0.28 -4.28 -8.58
N LEU A 168 -0.13 -5.48 -8.05
CA LEU A 168 1.10 -5.93 -7.40
C LEU A 168 2.17 -6.18 -8.47
N PRO A 169 3.45 -5.84 -8.20
CA PRO A 169 4.54 -6.15 -9.10
C PRO A 169 4.65 -7.67 -9.32
N CYS A 170 4.78 -8.10 -10.58
CA CYS A 170 4.84 -9.50 -10.95
C CYS A 170 6.05 -10.20 -10.28
N LEU A 171 5.78 -11.27 -9.52
CA LEU A 171 6.81 -12.12 -8.95
C LEU A 171 7.27 -13.11 -10.02
N ASN A 172 8.41 -12.86 -10.67
CA ASN A 172 9.05 -13.88 -11.50
C ASN A 172 9.35 -15.12 -10.63
N SER A 173 8.85 -16.28 -11.07
CA SER A 173 9.02 -17.60 -10.44
C SER A 173 10.49 -17.95 -10.10
N ASP A 174 11.44 -17.38 -10.84
CA ASP A 174 12.86 -17.74 -10.80
C ASP A 174 13.71 -16.89 -9.83
N ALA A 175 13.10 -15.97 -9.08
CA ALA A 175 13.82 -15.16 -8.10
C ALA A 175 14.23 -15.99 -6.86
N VAL A 176 15.54 -15.99 -6.56
CA VAL A 176 16.14 -16.72 -5.43
C VAL A 176 15.71 -16.14 -4.06
N LEU A 177 15.31 -14.87 -4.02
CA LEU A 177 14.78 -14.18 -2.84
C LEU A 177 13.36 -13.67 -3.11
N LYS A 178 12.40 -14.11 -2.29
CA LYS A 178 11.00 -13.67 -2.36
C LYS A 178 10.75 -12.61 -1.30
N PHE A 179 10.16 -11.47 -1.69
CA PHE A 179 9.69 -10.48 -0.73
C PHE A 179 8.67 -11.10 0.23
N SER A 180 8.67 -10.65 1.49
CA SER A 180 7.57 -10.98 2.40
C SER A 180 6.28 -10.37 1.86
N TYR A 181 5.13 -10.99 2.17
CA TYR A 181 3.82 -10.50 1.76
C TYR A 181 3.63 -9.00 2.08
N THR A 182 3.94 -8.60 3.32
CA THR A 182 3.83 -7.20 3.76
C THR A 182 4.78 -6.29 2.98
N SER A 183 6.01 -6.73 2.70
CA SER A 183 6.98 -5.96 1.92
C SER A 183 6.50 -5.73 0.48
N MET A 184 5.85 -6.73 -0.12
CA MET A 184 5.31 -6.62 -1.47
C MET A 184 4.13 -5.63 -1.52
N VAL A 185 3.22 -5.68 -0.54
CA VAL A 185 2.13 -4.69 -0.43
C VAL A 185 2.67 -3.28 -0.18
N LEU A 186 3.68 -3.12 0.69
CA LEU A 186 4.31 -1.83 0.95
C LEU A 186 5.03 -1.26 -0.28
N LYS A 187 5.70 -2.11 -1.06
CA LYS A 187 6.31 -1.70 -2.33
C LYS A 187 5.25 -1.16 -3.28
N CYS A 188 4.14 -1.87 -3.44
CA CYS A 188 3.01 -1.45 -4.26
C CYS A 188 2.44 -0.09 -3.80
N LEU A 189 2.28 0.11 -2.49
CA LEU A 189 1.84 1.40 -1.93
C LEU A 189 2.86 2.53 -2.13
N SER A 190 4.16 2.21 -2.15
CA SER A 190 5.23 3.20 -2.38
C SER A 190 5.25 3.72 -3.83
N GLU A 191 4.73 2.94 -4.77
CA GLU A 191 4.65 3.29 -6.20
C GLU A 191 3.47 4.23 -6.52
N LEU A 192 2.45 4.30 -5.65
CA LEU A 192 1.36 5.27 -5.77
C LEU A 192 1.88 6.71 -5.65
N LYS A 193 1.19 7.66 -6.29
CA LYS A 193 1.46 9.09 -6.10
C LYS A 193 1.01 9.54 -4.71
N ASP A 194 1.56 10.65 -4.23
CA ASP A 194 1.17 11.21 -2.92
C ASP A 194 -0.33 11.56 -2.85
N GLY A 195 -0.92 12.06 -3.94
CA GLY A 195 -2.36 12.34 -4.01
C GLY A 195 -3.23 11.10 -3.81
N GLU A 196 -2.91 10.02 -4.53
CA GLU A 196 -3.59 8.71 -4.45
C GLU A 196 -3.47 8.11 -3.03
N ARG A 197 -2.27 8.19 -2.44
CA ARG A 197 -2.03 7.74 -1.06
C ARG A 197 -2.82 8.54 -0.04
N ASN A 198 -2.87 9.86 -0.17
CA ASN A 198 -3.58 10.73 0.76
C ASN A 198 -5.09 10.44 0.72
N GLU A 199 -5.66 10.28 -0.48
CA GLU A 199 -7.07 9.90 -0.65
C GLU A 199 -7.36 8.52 -0.04
N LEU A 200 -6.48 7.54 -0.28
CA LEU A 200 -6.63 6.20 0.31
C LEU A 200 -6.60 6.23 1.84
N VAL A 201 -5.75 7.08 2.45
CA VAL A 201 -5.75 7.28 3.90
C VAL A 201 -7.08 7.87 4.38
N LEU A 202 -7.63 8.87 3.70
CA LEU A 202 -8.93 9.45 4.07
C LEU A 202 -10.05 8.41 4.02
N ILE A 203 -10.09 7.56 2.99
CA ILE A 203 -11.06 6.47 2.85
C ILE A 203 -10.90 5.44 3.98
N LEU A 204 -9.66 5.05 4.29
CA LEU A 204 -9.34 4.10 5.35
C LEU A 204 -9.73 4.64 6.74
N GLU A 205 -9.48 5.92 7.02
CA GLU A 205 -9.83 6.57 8.29
C GLU A 205 -11.34 6.77 8.42
N ALA A 206 -12.02 7.16 7.34
CA ALA A 206 -13.47 7.28 7.29
C ALA A 206 -14.18 5.95 7.61
N GLY A 207 -13.60 4.80 7.24
CA GLY A 207 -14.15 3.49 7.57
C GLY A 207 -13.98 3.03 9.03
N ILE A 208 -13.07 3.64 9.80
CA ILE A 208 -12.81 3.30 11.20
C ILE A 208 -13.60 4.18 12.17
N MET A 209 -13.77 5.47 11.88
CA MET A 209 -14.29 6.47 12.83
C MET A 209 -15.81 6.41 13.08
N ASN A 210 -16.48 5.29 12.83
CA ASN A 210 -17.93 5.31 12.58
C ASN A 210 -18.83 4.91 13.75
N GLY A 211 -19.83 5.76 13.97
CA GLY A 211 -21.08 5.45 14.69
C GLY A 211 -22.13 4.71 13.85
N GLY A 212 -21.72 3.92 12.85
CA GLY A 212 -22.60 3.02 12.06
C GLY A 212 -23.15 3.53 10.72
N ARG A 213 -22.79 4.75 10.26
CA ARG A 213 -23.36 5.38 9.05
C ARG A 213 -22.49 5.33 7.79
N VAL A 214 -21.28 4.79 7.89
CA VAL A 214 -20.37 4.51 6.77
C VAL A 214 -19.85 3.07 6.94
N CYS A 215 -19.77 2.31 5.84
CA CYS A 215 -19.33 0.92 5.87
C CYS A 215 -17.97 0.78 6.55
N ARG A 216 -17.84 -0.30 7.33
CA ARG A 216 -16.59 -0.57 8.04
C ARG A 216 -15.50 -0.96 7.05
N THR A 217 -14.39 -0.23 7.04
CA THR A 217 -13.20 -0.59 6.26
C THR A 217 -12.27 -1.46 7.11
N TYR A 218 -11.88 -2.62 6.56
CA TYR A 218 -10.98 -3.55 7.22
C TYR A 218 -9.52 -3.35 6.84
N GLY A 219 -9.23 -2.69 5.72
CA GLY A 219 -7.87 -2.39 5.28
C GLY A 219 -7.60 -2.89 3.88
N LEU A 220 -6.33 -3.15 3.60
CA LEU A 220 -5.79 -3.49 2.30
C LEU A 220 -5.33 -4.95 2.28
N TRP A 221 -5.74 -5.70 1.26
CA TRP A 221 -5.38 -7.10 1.08
C TRP A 221 -4.85 -7.34 -0.33
N GLY A 222 -3.61 -7.77 -0.44
CA GLY A 222 -3.01 -8.22 -1.69
C GLY A 222 -3.39 -9.68 -1.98
N ASN A 223 -3.88 -9.96 -3.18
CA ASN A 223 -4.07 -11.32 -3.68
C ASN A 223 -2.89 -11.71 -4.58
N LEU A 224 -2.18 -12.76 -4.18
CA LEU A 224 -1.03 -13.26 -4.93
C LEU A 224 -1.42 -14.02 -6.20
N GLU A 225 -2.65 -14.53 -6.29
CA GLU A 225 -3.09 -15.32 -7.44
C GLU A 225 -3.38 -14.44 -8.66
N ASP A 226 -4.05 -13.31 -8.45
CA ASP A 226 -4.41 -12.37 -9.52
C ASP A 226 -3.44 -11.18 -9.63
N GLY A 227 -2.57 -10.98 -8.63
CA GLY A 227 -1.59 -9.92 -8.62
C GLY A 227 -2.19 -8.54 -8.37
N PHE A 228 -3.27 -8.41 -7.59
CA PHE A 228 -3.87 -7.11 -7.26
C PHE A 228 -3.93 -6.83 -5.75
N LEU A 229 -3.82 -5.54 -5.41
CA LEU A 229 -4.10 -5.01 -4.07
C LEU A 229 -5.54 -4.53 -4.01
N TYR A 230 -6.28 -4.98 -3.00
CA TYR A 230 -7.69 -4.69 -2.81
C TYR A 230 -7.96 -3.85 -1.56
N LEU A 231 -8.90 -2.92 -1.66
CA LEU A 231 -9.54 -2.28 -0.51
C LEU A 231 -10.70 -3.15 -0.03
N VAL A 232 -10.65 -3.55 1.24
CA VAL A 232 -11.60 -4.49 1.84
C VAL A 232 -12.57 -3.75 2.76
N CYS A 233 -13.85 -3.74 2.38
CA CYS A 233 -14.93 -3.13 3.15
C CYS A 233 -15.95 -4.19 3.57
N GLY A 234 -16.58 -4.00 4.73
CA GLY A 234 -17.70 -4.82 5.17
C GLY A 234 -18.91 -4.59 4.29
N ARG A 235 -19.56 -5.68 3.89
CA ARG A 235 -20.79 -5.65 3.10
C ARG A 235 -21.93 -6.29 3.89
N GLY A 236 -23.09 -5.64 3.90
CA GLY A 236 -24.31 -6.23 4.42
C GLY A 236 -24.72 -7.49 3.66
N LYS A 237 -25.43 -8.40 4.35
CA LYS A 237 -25.97 -9.62 3.73
C LYS A 237 -27.14 -9.33 2.78
N GLU A 238 -27.86 -8.23 3.01
CA GLU A 238 -29.02 -7.84 2.20
C GLU A 238 -28.64 -6.83 1.12
N ASN A 239 -29.18 -7.03 -0.09
CA ASN A 239 -29.08 -6.07 -1.17
C ASN A 239 -30.14 -4.96 -0.98
N LEU A 240 -29.69 -3.82 -0.45
CA LEU A 240 -30.55 -2.65 -0.19
C LEU A 240 -31.28 -2.18 -1.46
N THR A 241 -30.57 -2.09 -2.59
CA THR A 241 -31.11 -1.68 -3.89
C THR A 241 -32.24 -2.60 -4.32
N GLU A 242 -32.06 -3.92 -4.20
CA GLU A 242 -33.10 -4.89 -4.54
C GLU A 242 -34.32 -4.77 -3.62
N ARG A 243 -34.09 -4.63 -2.31
CA ARG A 243 -35.16 -4.49 -1.31
C ARG A 243 -36.00 -3.23 -1.53
N ILE A 244 -35.36 -2.08 -1.77
CA ILE A 244 -36.04 -0.83 -2.07
C ILE A 244 -36.81 -0.94 -3.40
N ASN A 245 -36.19 -1.49 -4.44
CA ASN A 245 -36.86 -1.68 -5.73
C ASN A 245 -38.07 -2.63 -5.63
N ASN A 246 -37.98 -3.68 -4.83
CA ASN A 246 -39.09 -4.60 -4.57
C ASN A 246 -40.23 -3.89 -3.81
N TRP A 247 -39.91 -3.03 -2.83
CA TRP A 247 -40.89 -2.21 -2.14
C TRP A 247 -41.60 -1.22 -3.09
N ILE A 248 -40.84 -0.52 -3.94
CA ILE A 248 -41.36 0.39 -4.97
C ILE A 248 -42.30 -0.34 -5.93
N LYS A 249 -41.89 -1.50 -6.43
CA LYS A 249 -42.69 -2.33 -7.35
C LYS A 249 -43.97 -2.84 -6.68
N LYS A 250 -43.87 -3.35 -5.46
CA LYS A 250 -45.01 -3.91 -4.71
C LYS A 250 -46.10 -2.88 -4.46
N LEU A 251 -45.72 -1.63 -4.22
CA LEU A 251 -46.63 -0.53 -3.95
C LEU A 251 -47.00 0.27 -5.21
N ASP A 252 -46.47 -0.12 -6.38
CA ASP A 252 -46.64 0.57 -7.66
C ASP A 252 -46.38 2.08 -7.56
N ILE A 253 -45.37 2.45 -6.77
CA ILE A 253 -45.10 3.84 -6.40
C ILE A 253 -44.88 4.68 -7.64
N ARG A 254 -44.17 4.19 -8.66
CA ARG A 254 -43.79 4.97 -9.85
C ARG A 254 -44.97 5.32 -10.77
N ASN A 255 -45.96 4.43 -10.91
CA ASN A 255 -47.08 4.65 -11.84
C ASN A 255 -48.27 5.40 -11.22
N LYS A 256 -48.35 5.48 -9.88
CA LYS A 256 -49.43 6.18 -9.19
C LYS A 256 -49.33 7.70 -9.29
N VAL A 257 -50.49 8.36 -9.37
CA VAL A 257 -50.63 9.82 -9.17
C VAL A 257 -50.93 10.05 -7.69
N GLY A 258 -50.07 10.77 -6.98
CA GLY A 258 -50.13 10.88 -5.52
C GLY A 258 -49.53 9.68 -4.78
N LEU A 259 -49.19 9.88 -3.50
CA LEU A 259 -48.82 8.84 -2.55
C LEU A 259 -49.75 8.90 -1.35
N ASN A 260 -50.14 7.75 -0.81
CA ASN A 260 -50.87 7.73 0.46
C ASN A 260 -49.94 7.99 1.65
N ASN A 261 -50.51 8.27 2.83
CA ASN A 261 -49.73 8.63 4.02
C ASN A 261 -48.72 7.54 4.45
N ASP A 262 -49.05 6.26 4.28
CA ASP A 262 -48.17 5.16 4.68
C ASP A 262 -47.01 4.97 3.68
N GLU A 263 -47.29 5.08 2.38
CA GLU A 263 -46.30 5.10 1.30
C GLU A 263 -45.32 6.27 1.50
N MET A 264 -45.85 7.46 1.82
CA MET A 264 -45.06 8.65 2.04
C MET A 264 -44.19 8.56 3.31
N ARG A 265 -44.72 7.96 4.39
CA ARG A 265 -43.93 7.66 5.59
C ARG A 265 -42.81 6.67 5.28
N GLY A 266 -43.08 5.62 4.50
CA GLY A 266 -42.06 4.66 4.09
C GLY A 266 -40.94 5.33 3.26
N PHE A 267 -41.32 6.21 2.33
CA PHE A 267 -40.35 7.01 1.57
C PHE A 267 -39.54 7.95 2.48
N ALA A 268 -40.19 8.64 3.42
CA ALA A 268 -39.53 9.53 4.36
C ALA A 268 -38.53 8.78 5.27
N MET A 269 -38.83 7.55 5.69
CA MET A 269 -37.90 6.72 6.47
C MET A 269 -36.62 6.42 5.69
N ILE A 270 -36.74 6.02 4.43
CA ILE A 270 -35.58 5.79 3.56
C ILE A 270 -34.79 7.09 3.37
N ALA A 271 -35.48 8.20 3.11
CA ALA A 271 -34.85 9.49 2.89
C ALA A 271 -34.07 10.01 4.11
N ILE A 272 -34.60 9.80 5.33
CA ILE A 272 -33.92 10.15 6.58
C ILE A 272 -32.62 9.37 6.73
N GLU A 273 -32.66 8.05 6.55
CA GLU A 273 -31.49 7.20 6.68
C GLU A 273 -30.41 7.56 5.64
N LEU A 274 -30.80 7.87 4.40
CA LEU A 274 -29.87 8.37 3.37
C LEU A 274 -29.26 9.73 3.74
N CYS A 275 -30.07 10.68 4.25
CA CYS A 275 -29.57 11.98 4.72
C CYS A 275 -28.56 11.82 5.86
N GLU A 276 -28.85 10.95 6.84
CA GLU A 276 -27.95 10.69 7.96
C GLU A 276 -26.63 10.03 7.54
N ALA A 277 -26.67 9.15 6.54
CA ALA A 277 -25.47 8.56 5.94
C ALA A 277 -24.57 9.63 5.27
N ILE A 278 -25.16 10.56 4.51
CA ILE A 278 -24.40 11.66 3.88
C ILE A 278 -23.88 12.67 4.90
N MET A 279 -24.67 13.02 5.92
CA MET A 279 -24.19 13.88 7.00
C MET A 279 -22.99 13.26 7.73
N ALA A 280 -22.96 11.93 7.90
CA ALA A 280 -21.83 11.25 8.50
C ALA A 280 -20.57 11.40 7.63
N MET A 281 -20.69 11.25 6.31
CA MET A 281 -19.58 11.52 5.37
C MET A 281 -19.07 12.96 5.48
N HIS A 282 -19.98 13.95 5.49
CA HIS A 282 -19.60 15.37 5.62
C HIS A 282 -18.92 15.66 6.96
N SER A 283 -19.33 14.99 8.04
CA SER A 283 -18.70 15.15 9.36
C SER A 283 -17.25 14.63 9.42
N LEU A 284 -16.90 13.75 8.49
CA LEU A 284 -15.53 13.24 8.28
C LEU A 284 -14.73 14.14 7.31
N GLY A 285 -15.30 15.25 6.83
CA GLY A 285 -14.63 16.14 5.88
C GLY A 285 -14.59 15.60 4.45
N LEU A 286 -15.43 14.62 4.11
CA LEU A 286 -15.51 14.01 2.79
C LEU A 286 -16.82 14.41 2.09
N SER A 287 -16.70 14.82 0.82
CA SER A 287 -17.82 14.90 -0.11
C SER A 287 -17.62 13.89 -1.23
N ILE A 288 -18.70 13.33 -1.77
CA ILE A 288 -18.60 12.28 -2.79
C ILE A 288 -18.62 12.91 -4.19
N GLY A 289 -19.50 13.89 -4.42
CA GLY A 289 -19.68 14.62 -5.69
C GLY A 289 -20.60 13.93 -6.70
N PHE A 290 -20.93 12.67 -6.46
CA PHE A 290 -21.93 11.89 -7.17
C PHE A 290 -22.59 10.90 -6.22
N LEU A 291 -23.81 10.47 -6.51
CA LEU A 291 -24.47 9.40 -5.78
C LEU A 291 -25.29 8.53 -6.72
N GLY A 292 -25.36 7.25 -6.41
CA GLY A 292 -26.34 6.32 -6.93
C GLY A 292 -26.93 5.52 -5.77
N LEU A 293 -28.04 4.81 -6.00
CA LEU A 293 -28.63 3.98 -4.95
C LEU A 293 -27.68 2.84 -4.53
N SER A 294 -26.83 2.36 -5.45
CA SER A 294 -25.81 1.35 -5.17
C SER A 294 -24.70 1.82 -4.24
N CYS A 295 -24.47 3.13 -4.11
CA CYS A 295 -23.49 3.68 -3.16
C CYS A 295 -23.89 3.48 -1.69
N PHE A 296 -25.09 2.95 -1.44
CA PHE A 296 -25.62 2.69 -0.10
C PHE A 296 -25.81 1.19 0.11
N SER A 297 -25.51 0.75 1.33
CA SER A 297 -25.77 -0.62 1.77
C SER A 297 -26.52 -0.62 3.09
N ALA A 298 -27.11 -1.77 3.43
CA ALA A 298 -27.73 -1.98 4.74
C ALA A 298 -26.73 -2.69 5.66
N ASP A 299 -26.54 -2.19 6.87
CA ASP A 299 -25.71 -2.86 7.87
C ASP A 299 -26.43 -4.10 8.47
N GLU A 300 -25.76 -4.79 9.39
CA GLU A 300 -26.32 -5.97 10.08
C GLU A 300 -27.60 -5.67 10.87
N PHE A 301 -27.88 -4.40 11.18
CA PHE A 301 -29.04 -3.92 11.92
C PHE A 301 -30.13 -3.34 11.01
N GLY A 302 -29.91 -3.30 9.69
CA GLY A 302 -30.82 -2.73 8.71
C GLY A 302 -30.77 -1.20 8.59
N SER A 303 -29.78 -0.55 9.19
CA SER A 303 -29.49 0.87 9.00
C SER A 303 -28.80 1.10 7.67
N ILE A 304 -29.07 2.24 7.02
CA ILE A 304 -28.40 2.56 5.76
C ILE A 304 -27.05 3.23 6.04
N CYS A 305 -26.03 2.80 5.32
CA CYS A 305 -24.69 3.37 5.37
C CYS A 305 -24.10 3.54 3.97
N VAL A 306 -23.13 4.46 3.84
CA VAL A 306 -22.39 4.64 2.58
C VAL A 306 -21.37 3.51 2.40
N ASP A 307 -21.45 2.78 1.29
CA ASP A 307 -20.48 1.77 0.89
C ASP A 307 -19.37 2.40 0.04
N LEU A 308 -18.20 2.59 0.65
CA LEU A 308 -17.05 3.25 0.02
C LEU A 308 -16.55 2.49 -1.21
N ASN A 309 -16.67 1.16 -1.25
CA ASN A 309 -16.26 0.37 -2.40
C ASN A 309 -17.22 0.58 -3.58
N GLU A 310 -18.53 0.60 -3.33
CA GLU A 310 -19.53 0.95 -4.35
C GLU A 310 -19.38 2.40 -4.83
N VAL A 311 -19.01 3.32 -3.94
CA VAL A 311 -18.67 4.70 -4.31
C VAL A 311 -17.49 4.73 -5.29
N LEU A 312 -16.40 4.01 -5.03
CA LEU A 312 -15.25 3.96 -5.94
C LEU A 312 -15.64 3.38 -7.31
N VAL A 313 -16.41 2.29 -7.34
CA VAL A 313 -16.87 1.63 -8.58
C VAL A 313 -17.79 2.55 -9.39
N MET A 314 -18.71 3.24 -8.71
CA MET A 314 -19.57 4.24 -9.33
C MET A 314 -18.76 5.43 -9.86
N GLY A 315 -17.72 5.86 -9.15
CA GLY A 315 -16.79 6.90 -9.61
C GLY A 315 -16.10 6.52 -10.91
N SER A 316 -15.56 5.29 -11.00
CA SER A 316 -14.99 4.76 -12.25
C SER A 316 -16.03 4.73 -13.37
N THR A 317 -17.27 4.36 -13.06
CA THR A 317 -18.38 4.35 -14.02
C THR A 317 -18.73 5.73 -14.56
N VAL A 318 -18.72 6.76 -13.69
CA VAL A 318 -18.90 8.17 -14.09
C VAL A 318 -17.80 8.56 -15.06
N ARG A 319 -16.54 8.31 -14.71
CA ARG A 319 -15.38 8.65 -15.53
C ARG A 319 -15.40 7.97 -16.90
N GLU A 320 -15.66 6.67 -16.96
CA GLU A 320 -15.76 5.94 -18.23
C GLU A 320 -16.88 6.47 -19.13
N THR A 321 -18.01 6.86 -18.54
CA THR A 321 -19.12 7.44 -19.28
C THR A 321 -18.75 8.80 -19.86
N MET A 322 -18.00 9.60 -19.09
CA MET A 322 -17.45 10.87 -19.56
C MET A 322 -16.45 10.65 -20.70
N VAL A 323 -15.40 9.85 -20.49
CA VAL A 323 -14.40 9.54 -21.52
C VAL A 323 -15.05 8.96 -22.78
N GLY A 324 -15.96 7.99 -22.64
CA GLY A 324 -16.67 7.38 -23.76
C GLY A 324 -17.51 8.37 -24.58
N THR A 325 -18.09 9.40 -23.93
CA THR A 325 -18.89 10.42 -24.62
C THR A 325 -18.02 11.54 -25.22
N VAL A 326 -16.84 11.79 -24.63
CA VAL A 326 -16.05 13.01 -24.87
C VAL A 326 -14.74 12.76 -25.64
N SER A 327 -14.26 11.51 -25.71
CA SER A 327 -12.90 11.04 -26.13
C SER A 327 -12.31 11.54 -27.46
N THR A 328 -12.97 12.42 -28.21
CA THR A 328 -12.43 12.99 -29.46
C THR A 328 -12.61 14.51 -29.59
N LYS A 329 -13.21 15.19 -28.61
CA LYS A 329 -13.59 16.60 -28.73
C LYS A 329 -12.99 17.48 -27.64
N SER A 330 -12.44 18.62 -28.04
CA SER A 330 -11.97 19.66 -27.11
C SER A 330 -13.10 20.57 -26.63
N LYS A 331 -14.27 20.52 -27.27
CA LYS A 331 -15.46 21.28 -26.91
C LYS A 331 -16.72 20.45 -27.05
N ILE A 332 -17.65 20.64 -26.12
CA ILE A 332 -18.98 20.03 -26.16
C ILE A 332 -20.06 21.11 -26.13
N ASP A 333 -21.15 20.88 -26.87
CA ASP A 333 -22.34 21.71 -26.85
C ASP A 333 -23.34 21.25 -25.76
N LEU A 334 -24.44 21.99 -25.59
CA LEU A 334 -25.48 21.64 -24.60
C LEU A 334 -26.24 20.36 -24.93
N LYS A 335 -26.32 19.99 -26.21
CA LYS A 335 -27.00 18.76 -26.63
C LYS A 335 -26.17 17.54 -26.23
N GLU A 336 -24.86 17.61 -26.41
CA GLU A 336 -23.91 16.60 -25.98
C GLU A 336 -23.83 16.49 -24.46
N LEU A 337 -23.90 17.63 -23.75
CA LEU A 337 -24.05 17.63 -22.30
C LEU A 337 -25.33 16.90 -21.87
N GLY A 338 -26.45 17.14 -22.54
CA GLY A 338 -27.71 16.42 -22.29
C GLY A 338 -27.59 14.91 -22.52
N ILE A 339 -26.89 14.47 -23.57
CA ILE A 339 -26.61 13.05 -23.85
C ILE A 339 -25.75 12.44 -22.74
N LEU A 340 -24.70 13.15 -22.30
CA LEU A 340 -23.84 12.70 -21.21
C LEU A 340 -24.64 12.51 -19.92
N ILE A 341 -25.45 13.50 -19.52
CA ILE A 341 -26.32 13.40 -18.34
C ILE A 341 -27.31 12.24 -18.48
N SER A 342 -27.92 12.07 -19.66
CA SER A 342 -28.84 10.95 -19.93
C SER A 342 -28.15 9.59 -19.74
N ASN A 343 -26.93 9.44 -20.24
CA ASN A 343 -26.14 8.21 -20.08
C ASN A 343 -25.76 7.94 -18.63
N LEU A 344 -25.42 8.97 -17.86
CA LEU A 344 -25.16 8.86 -16.42
C LEU A 344 -26.41 8.42 -15.66
N ILE A 345 -27.59 9.00 -15.95
CA ILE A 345 -28.86 8.60 -15.32
C ILE A 345 -29.25 7.15 -15.67
N LYS A 346 -28.99 6.68 -16.90
CA LYS A 346 -29.23 5.28 -17.28
C LYS A 346 -28.43 4.31 -16.40
N LYS A 347 -27.20 4.70 -16.05
CA LYS A 347 -26.30 3.99 -15.13
C LYS A 347 -26.57 4.29 -13.65
N GLU A 348 -27.63 5.05 -13.33
CA GLU A 348 -28.01 5.45 -11.97
C GLU A 348 -26.92 6.26 -11.23
N ALA A 349 -26.08 6.96 -12.00
CA ALA A 349 -25.05 7.86 -11.49
C ALA A 349 -25.55 9.31 -11.57
N PHE A 350 -25.81 9.94 -10.41
CA PHE A 350 -26.28 11.31 -10.36
C PHE A 350 -25.14 12.24 -9.94
N VAL A 351 -24.70 13.10 -10.87
CA VAL A 351 -23.58 14.02 -10.68
C VAL A 351 -24.10 15.45 -10.65
N SER A 352 -23.61 16.26 -9.72
CA SER A 352 -23.97 17.69 -9.64
C SER A 352 -23.37 18.51 -10.78
N PRO A 353 -24.01 19.62 -11.20
CA PRO A 353 -23.54 20.44 -12.33
C PRO A 353 -22.10 20.92 -12.17
N GLU A 354 -21.74 21.45 -11.00
CA GLU A 354 -20.41 21.99 -10.70
C GLU A 354 -19.32 20.90 -10.71
N VAL A 355 -19.64 19.70 -10.23
CA VAL A 355 -18.73 18.56 -10.29
C VAL A 355 -18.55 18.10 -11.73
N LEU A 356 -19.64 17.96 -12.48
CA LEU A 356 -19.60 17.51 -13.87
C LEU A 356 -18.77 18.48 -14.74
N LEU A 357 -18.99 19.79 -14.60
CA LEU A 357 -18.22 20.81 -15.30
C LEU A 357 -16.74 20.79 -14.92
N LYS A 358 -16.43 20.59 -13.63
CA LYS A 358 -15.04 20.51 -13.16
C LYS A 358 -14.33 19.24 -13.64
N LEU A 359 -15.04 18.11 -13.72
CA LEU A 359 -14.52 16.87 -14.30
C LEU A 359 -14.24 17.04 -15.80
N LEU A 360 -15.16 17.65 -16.56
CA LEU A 360 -14.95 17.95 -17.98
C LEU A 360 -13.72 18.83 -18.19
N HIS A 361 -13.54 19.85 -17.35
CA HIS A 361 -12.36 20.71 -17.39
C HIS A 361 -11.07 19.93 -17.06
N LYS A 362 -11.10 18.98 -16.11
CA LYS A 362 -9.94 18.12 -15.78
C LYS A 362 -9.54 17.23 -16.96
N GLU A 363 -10.52 16.79 -17.76
CA GLU A 363 -10.32 16.03 -19.02
C GLU A 363 -9.96 16.93 -20.23
N GLY A 364 -9.74 18.24 -20.01
CA GLY A 364 -9.35 19.18 -21.08
C GLY A 364 -10.48 19.59 -22.01
N VAL A 365 -11.74 19.43 -21.59
CA VAL A 365 -12.93 19.67 -22.41
C VAL A 365 -13.65 20.92 -21.94
N VAL A 366 -13.94 21.82 -22.88
CA VAL A 366 -14.54 23.14 -22.58
C VAL A 366 -15.96 23.20 -23.11
N LEU A 367 -16.90 23.64 -22.28
CA LEU A 367 -18.28 23.89 -22.71
C LEU A 367 -18.34 25.13 -23.62
N GLU A 368 -19.01 25.04 -24.78
CA GLU A 368 -19.03 26.13 -25.75
C GLU A 368 -19.67 27.43 -25.22
N CYS A 369 -20.63 27.32 -24.30
CA CYS A 369 -21.39 28.47 -23.84
C CYS A 369 -20.66 29.38 -22.82
N GLY A 370 -19.48 28.97 -22.34
CA GLY A 370 -18.77 29.67 -21.26
C GLY A 370 -19.49 29.52 -19.92
N THR A 371 -18.78 29.06 -18.90
CA THR A 371 -19.36 28.88 -17.56
C THR A 371 -18.38 29.38 -16.51
N THR A 372 -18.90 30.05 -15.49
CA THR A 372 -18.15 30.28 -14.26
C THR A 372 -18.10 28.97 -13.49
N LEU A 373 -16.90 28.43 -13.28
CA LEU A 373 -16.71 27.24 -12.44
C LEU A 373 -17.05 27.61 -10.98
N CYS A 374 -18.18 27.11 -10.50
CA CYS A 374 -18.52 27.18 -9.07
C CYS A 374 -17.53 26.33 -8.26
N SER A 375 -17.27 26.73 -7.01
CA SER A 375 -16.51 25.90 -6.07
C SER A 375 -17.28 24.62 -5.78
N VAL A 376 -16.57 23.49 -5.81
CA VAL A 376 -17.13 22.20 -5.38
C VAL A 376 -16.95 22.09 -3.87
N GLY A 377 -18.06 21.98 -3.15
CA GLY A 377 -18.11 21.75 -1.71
C GLY A 377 -19.18 20.71 -1.36
N ASN A 378 -19.46 20.51 -0.07
CA ASN A 378 -20.39 19.48 0.43
C ASN A 378 -21.81 19.53 -0.18
N LYS A 379 -22.22 20.68 -0.69
CA LYS A 379 -23.52 20.89 -1.34
C LYS A 379 -23.66 20.16 -2.70
N CYS A 380 -22.58 19.60 -3.24
CA CYS A 380 -22.63 18.72 -4.40
C CYS A 380 -23.38 17.41 -4.11
N ASP A 381 -23.18 16.83 -2.93
CA ASP A 381 -23.84 15.58 -2.52
C ASP A 381 -25.33 15.76 -2.31
N ILE A 382 -25.78 16.98 -1.98
CA ILE A 382 -27.18 17.32 -1.77
C ILE A 382 -27.96 17.19 -3.08
N TRP A 383 -27.40 17.72 -4.16
CA TRP A 383 -27.96 17.58 -5.50
C TRP A 383 -28.09 16.11 -5.89
N SER A 384 -27.00 15.36 -5.75
CA SER A 384 -26.97 13.93 -6.09
C SER A 384 -27.92 13.11 -5.22
N LEU A 385 -28.02 13.41 -3.92
CA LEU A 385 -28.92 12.76 -2.97
C LEU A 385 -30.38 12.99 -3.36
N VAL A 386 -30.74 14.22 -3.71
CA VAL A 386 -32.10 14.51 -4.17
C VAL A 386 -32.42 13.75 -5.45
N PHE A 387 -31.50 13.65 -6.39
CA PHE A 387 -31.71 12.82 -7.58
C PHE A 387 -31.87 11.33 -7.28
N VAL A 388 -31.14 10.79 -6.29
CA VAL A 388 -31.39 9.43 -5.78
C VAL A 388 -32.83 9.34 -5.29
N LEU A 389 -33.30 10.28 -4.46
CA LEU A 389 -34.69 10.31 -3.95
C LEU A 389 -35.73 10.44 -5.07
N LEU A 390 -35.48 11.29 -6.07
CA LEU A 390 -36.34 11.43 -7.25
C LEU A 390 -36.40 10.14 -8.05
N SER A 391 -35.30 9.41 -8.18
CA SER A 391 -35.27 8.12 -8.86
C SER A 391 -36.14 7.06 -8.15
N LEU A 392 -36.29 7.16 -6.82
CA LEU A 392 -37.21 6.30 -6.06
C LEU A 392 -38.67 6.67 -6.35
N LEU A 393 -39.00 7.96 -6.41
CA LEU A 393 -40.35 8.48 -6.61
C LEU A 393 -40.85 8.37 -8.05
N LEU A 394 -40.05 8.84 -9.01
CA LEU A 394 -40.42 9.02 -10.41
C LEU A 394 -39.89 7.89 -11.30
N GLY A 395 -38.77 7.27 -10.92
CA GLY A 395 -38.04 6.34 -11.77
C GLY A 395 -37.10 7.04 -12.76
N LYS A 396 -36.03 6.34 -13.14
CA LYS A 396 -35.00 6.88 -14.03
C LYS A 396 -35.49 7.21 -15.43
N ASP A 397 -36.43 6.43 -15.97
CA ASP A 397 -36.97 6.64 -17.32
C ASP A 397 -37.71 7.99 -17.40
N CYS A 398 -38.50 8.33 -16.39
CA CYS A 398 -39.16 9.64 -16.28
C CYS A 398 -38.13 10.79 -16.22
N LEU A 399 -37.05 10.64 -15.46
CA LEU A 399 -35.98 11.65 -15.41
C LEU A 399 -35.30 11.82 -16.78
N ILE A 400 -35.07 10.73 -17.52
CA ILE A 400 -34.51 10.79 -18.88
C ILE A 400 -35.49 11.45 -19.85
N GLU A 401 -36.79 11.19 -19.75
CA GLU A 401 -37.82 11.84 -20.57
C GLU A 401 -37.88 13.36 -20.33
N THR A 402 -37.74 13.81 -19.08
CA THR A 402 -37.68 15.25 -18.77
C THR A 402 -36.49 15.96 -19.44
N LEU A 403 -35.37 15.25 -19.62
CA LEU A 403 -34.22 15.74 -20.39
C LEU A 403 -34.48 15.71 -21.90
N GLY A 404 -35.01 14.61 -22.44
CA GLY A 404 -35.22 14.44 -23.88
C GLY A 404 -36.18 15.46 -24.48
N THR A 405 -37.14 15.96 -23.70
CA THR A 405 -38.05 17.02 -24.14
C THR A 405 -37.40 18.41 -24.27
N LEU A 406 -36.10 18.55 -23.96
CA LEU A 406 -35.35 19.82 -24.06
C LEU A 406 -34.76 20.06 -25.47
N ASP A 407 -35.16 19.27 -26.49
CA ASP A 407 -34.68 19.35 -27.88
C ASP A 407 -34.82 20.74 -28.56
N GLU A 408 -35.52 21.70 -27.94
CA GLU A 408 -35.73 23.07 -28.42
C GLU A 408 -34.86 24.14 -27.73
N VAL A 409 -33.78 23.76 -27.03
CA VAL A 409 -32.88 24.76 -26.42
C VAL A 409 -32.16 25.55 -27.50
N HIS A 410 -32.40 26.87 -27.55
CA HIS A 410 -31.75 27.79 -28.49
C HIS A 410 -30.21 27.77 -28.33
N SER A 411 -29.47 27.95 -29.43
CA SER A 411 -28.00 27.98 -29.46
C SER A 411 -27.36 29.02 -28.54
N ASP A 412 -28.13 30.03 -28.11
CA ASP A 412 -27.68 31.14 -27.28
C ASP A 412 -27.96 30.94 -25.77
N CYS A 413 -28.45 29.75 -25.37
CA CYS A 413 -28.79 29.45 -23.98
C CYS A 413 -27.54 29.15 -23.14
N ASP A 414 -27.43 29.74 -21.96
CA ASP A 414 -26.37 29.40 -21.00
C ASP A 414 -26.63 28.09 -20.24
N CYS A 415 -25.57 27.54 -19.63
CA CYS A 415 -25.65 26.28 -18.90
C CYS A 415 -26.66 26.35 -17.74
N SER A 416 -26.73 27.49 -17.05
CA SER A 416 -27.70 27.71 -15.97
C SER A 416 -29.15 27.65 -16.46
N ALA A 417 -29.45 28.22 -17.62
CA ALA A 417 -30.77 28.21 -18.23
C ALA A 417 -31.15 26.82 -18.74
N PHE A 418 -30.19 26.04 -19.27
CA PHE A 418 -30.39 24.62 -19.59
C PHE A 418 -30.82 23.82 -18.35
N TYR A 419 -30.05 23.90 -17.25
CA TYR A 419 -30.41 23.22 -16.00
C TYR A 419 -31.72 23.76 -15.41
N GLY A 420 -31.97 25.07 -15.47
CA GLY A 420 -33.21 25.68 -15.01
C GLY A 420 -34.44 25.12 -15.72
N SER A 421 -34.40 25.05 -17.06
CA SER A 421 -35.48 24.46 -17.86
C SER A 421 -35.70 22.98 -17.54
N TRP A 422 -34.61 22.23 -17.32
CA TRP A 422 -34.72 20.85 -16.88
C TRP A 422 -35.41 20.74 -15.50
N MET A 423 -35.01 21.57 -14.54
CA MET A 423 -35.60 21.56 -13.20
C MET A 423 -37.08 21.96 -13.18
N GLU A 424 -37.55 22.83 -14.07
CA GLU A 424 -38.97 23.15 -14.22
C GLU A 424 -39.80 21.93 -14.63
N LYS A 425 -39.27 21.09 -15.51
CA LYS A 425 -39.92 19.84 -15.94
C LYS A 425 -39.93 18.81 -14.83
N VAL A 426 -38.81 18.66 -14.11
CA VAL A 426 -38.75 17.79 -12.92
C VAL A 426 -39.76 18.24 -11.85
N ASN A 427 -39.88 19.55 -11.60
CA ASN A 427 -40.88 20.11 -10.69
C ASN A 427 -42.31 19.81 -11.16
N SER A 428 -42.58 19.85 -12.47
CA SER A 428 -43.90 19.49 -13.02
C SER A 428 -44.26 18.03 -12.72
N CYS A 429 -43.30 17.10 -12.84
CA CYS A 429 -43.48 15.70 -12.44
C CYS A 429 -43.72 15.57 -10.93
N LEU A 430 -43.00 16.34 -10.11
CA LEU A 430 -43.18 16.35 -8.65
C LEU A 430 -44.54 16.88 -8.22
N VAL A 431 -45.09 17.90 -8.89
CA VAL A 431 -46.45 18.41 -8.63
C VAL A 431 -47.48 17.30 -8.79
N MET A 432 -47.36 16.51 -9.87
CA MET A 432 -48.25 15.37 -10.11
C MET A 432 -48.07 14.26 -9.07
N LYS A 433 -46.87 14.12 -8.49
CA LYS A 433 -46.55 13.05 -7.54
C LYS A 433 -46.89 13.36 -6.08
N LEU A 434 -46.58 14.57 -5.64
CA LEU A 434 -46.66 14.99 -4.25
C LEU A 434 -47.89 15.88 -3.97
N GLY A 435 -48.53 16.42 -5.00
CA GLY A 435 -49.71 17.27 -4.85
C GLY A 435 -49.47 18.52 -3.98
N SER A 436 -50.56 19.10 -3.47
CA SER A 436 -50.51 20.26 -2.56
C SER A 436 -50.23 19.87 -1.11
N GLU A 437 -50.49 18.62 -0.72
CA GLU A 437 -50.34 18.13 0.66
C GLU A 437 -48.89 18.16 1.13
N TYR A 438 -47.93 17.90 0.23
CA TYR A 438 -46.50 17.89 0.53
C TYR A 438 -45.75 19.07 -0.11
N ALA A 439 -46.41 20.23 -0.20
CA ALA A 439 -45.85 21.42 -0.84
C ALA A 439 -44.49 21.85 -0.25
N SER A 440 -44.33 21.79 1.09
CA SER A 440 -43.08 22.13 1.77
C SER A 440 -41.93 21.19 1.42
N LEU A 441 -42.21 19.88 1.31
CA LEU A 441 -41.22 18.91 0.88
C LEU A 441 -40.82 19.15 -0.59
N ARG A 442 -41.81 19.36 -1.47
CA ARG A 442 -41.56 19.66 -2.88
C ARG A 442 -40.67 20.89 -3.03
N GLN A 443 -40.96 21.95 -2.27
CA GLN A 443 -40.13 23.15 -2.25
C GLN A 443 -38.69 22.84 -1.85
N ALA A 444 -38.47 22.12 -0.74
CA ALA A 444 -37.12 21.77 -0.28
C ALA A 444 -36.35 20.89 -1.30
N LEU A 445 -37.03 19.94 -1.96
CA LEU A 445 -36.43 19.14 -3.03
C LEU A 445 -36.04 20.02 -4.23
N CYS A 446 -36.89 20.96 -4.65
CA CYS A 446 -36.58 21.87 -5.75
C CYS A 446 -35.46 22.87 -5.42
N GLU A 447 -35.43 23.42 -4.21
CA GLU A 447 -34.36 24.33 -3.75
C GLU A 447 -33.00 23.62 -3.70
N SER A 448 -32.99 22.33 -3.37
CA SER A 448 -31.80 21.46 -3.41
C SER A 448 -31.27 21.21 -4.82
N LEU A 449 -32.10 21.45 -5.83
CA LEU A 449 -31.77 21.34 -7.24
C LEU A 449 -31.45 22.71 -7.88
N ASN A 450 -30.93 23.64 -7.10
CA ASN A 450 -30.42 24.91 -7.65
C ASN A 450 -29.09 24.70 -8.38
N PHE A 451 -28.93 25.29 -9.57
CA PHE A 451 -27.68 25.22 -10.34
C PHE A 451 -26.49 25.75 -9.53
N ASP A 452 -26.67 26.89 -8.85
CA ASP A 452 -25.66 27.48 -7.99
C ASP A 452 -25.62 26.75 -6.64
N PRO A 453 -24.49 26.09 -6.28
CA PRO A 453 -24.36 25.36 -5.02
C PRO A 453 -24.64 26.23 -3.80
N GLU A 454 -24.30 27.53 -3.83
CA GLU A 454 -24.48 28.41 -2.67
C GLU A 454 -25.95 28.56 -2.26
N ASN A 455 -26.85 28.51 -3.24
CA ASN A 455 -28.29 28.61 -3.03
C ASN A 455 -28.95 27.29 -2.61
N ARG A 456 -28.19 26.19 -2.52
CA ARG A 456 -28.74 24.92 -2.03
C ARG A 456 -28.81 24.92 -0.49
N PRO A 457 -29.89 24.38 0.09
CA PRO A 457 -29.99 24.15 1.53
C PRO A 457 -28.94 23.14 2.00
N TRP A 458 -28.71 23.07 3.31
CA TRP A 458 -27.87 22.02 3.90
C TRP A 458 -28.66 20.71 4.07
N VAL A 459 -27.98 19.55 4.10
CA VAL A 459 -28.63 18.23 4.27
C VAL A 459 -29.56 18.17 5.49
N VAL A 460 -29.20 18.89 6.56
CA VAL A 460 -30.01 18.98 7.79
C VAL A 460 -31.42 19.56 7.55
N GLU A 461 -31.58 20.47 6.59
CA GLU A 461 -32.87 21.07 6.28
C GLU A 461 -33.78 20.08 5.55
N LEU A 462 -33.22 19.32 4.59
CA LEU A 462 -33.90 18.18 3.96
C LEU A 462 -34.31 17.13 4.99
N LEU A 463 -33.40 16.76 5.90
CA LEU A 463 -33.69 15.82 6.98
C LEU A 463 -34.88 16.28 7.84
N ARG A 464 -34.92 17.57 8.19
CA ARG A 464 -36.03 18.15 8.96
C ARG A 464 -37.35 18.04 8.21
N CYS A 465 -37.36 18.31 6.90
CA CYS A 465 -38.56 18.14 6.07
C CYS A 465 -39.10 16.71 6.10
N PHE A 466 -38.22 15.69 6.09
CA PHE A 466 -38.65 14.30 6.17
C PHE A 466 -39.09 13.88 7.57
N ARG A 467 -38.43 14.35 8.63
CA ARG A 467 -38.79 14.01 10.03
C ARG A 467 -40.21 14.45 10.39
N VAL A 468 -40.63 15.63 9.93
CA VAL A 468 -41.99 16.16 10.13
C VAL A 468 -43.07 15.24 9.55
N LEU A 469 -42.76 14.43 8.53
CA LEU A 469 -43.72 13.49 7.93
C LEU A 469 -43.94 12.22 8.78
N ILE A 470 -43.03 11.95 9.72
CA ILE A 470 -43.04 10.73 10.55
C ILE A 470 -43.40 11.05 12.00
N VAL A 471 -42.81 12.12 12.55
CA VAL A 471 -42.87 12.44 13.98
C VAL A 471 -43.99 13.46 14.25
N SER A 472 -44.68 13.30 15.40
CA SER A 472 -45.60 14.33 15.91
C SER A 472 -44.87 15.67 16.08
N PRO A 473 -45.45 16.82 15.68
CA PRO A 473 -44.84 18.14 15.84
C PRO A 473 -44.34 18.46 17.26
N GLU A 474 -44.91 17.81 18.28
CA GLU A 474 -44.59 18.00 19.70
C GLU A 474 -43.26 17.33 20.12
N LEU A 475 -42.81 16.29 19.40
CA LEU A 475 -41.56 15.57 19.66
C LEU A 475 -40.35 16.18 18.94
N ASP A 476 -40.57 16.91 17.84
CA ASP A 476 -39.53 17.58 17.06
C ASP A 476 -38.81 18.69 17.87
N ALA A 477 -39.50 19.28 18.84
CA ALA A 477 -38.93 20.24 19.79
C ALA A 477 -37.85 19.63 20.71
N LEU A 478 -37.89 18.32 20.98
CA LEU A 478 -36.90 17.58 21.78
C LEU A 478 -35.68 17.13 20.95
N ALA A 479 -35.88 16.82 19.66
CA ALA A 479 -34.82 16.44 18.73
C ALA A 479 -33.96 17.63 18.26
N SER A 480 -34.41 18.86 18.53
CA SER A 480 -33.72 20.13 18.23
C SER A 480 -32.47 20.40 19.09
N LEU A 481 -31.94 19.39 19.79
CA LEU A 481 -30.65 19.42 20.48
C LEU A 481 -29.55 19.55 19.43
N LYS A 482 -29.18 20.81 19.13
CA LYS A 482 -28.10 21.28 18.26
C LYS A 482 -27.05 20.20 17.99
N LEU A 483 -27.18 19.50 16.86
CA LEU A 483 -26.01 18.95 16.20
C LEU A 483 -25.15 20.15 15.85
N ALA A 484 -24.00 20.28 16.50
CA ALA A 484 -23.01 21.28 16.14
C ALA A 484 -22.58 20.98 14.71
N ILE A 485 -23.18 21.68 13.75
CA ILE A 485 -22.72 21.69 12.37
C ILE A 485 -21.42 22.47 12.43
N ASN A 486 -20.30 21.77 12.51
CA ASN A 486 -19.04 22.40 12.17
C ASN A 486 -19.13 22.70 10.67
N GLU A 487 -19.19 23.98 10.34
CA GLU A 487 -19.07 24.50 8.98
C GLU A 487 -17.67 24.13 8.45
N TYR A 488 -17.53 22.91 7.93
CA TYR A 488 -16.32 22.48 7.24
C TYR A 488 -16.48 22.83 5.76
N ASP A 489 -16.08 24.06 5.40
CA ASP A 489 -16.09 24.55 4.01
C ASP A 489 -15.08 23.84 3.10
N ALA A 490 -14.11 23.12 3.66
CA ALA A 490 -13.06 22.41 2.92
C ALA A 490 -13.25 20.90 3.02
N ALA A 491 -14.18 20.34 2.24
CA ALA A 491 -14.30 18.89 2.12
C ALA A 491 -13.54 18.36 0.91
N HIS A 492 -12.81 17.26 1.13
CA HIS A 492 -12.15 16.53 0.05
C HIS A 492 -13.22 15.81 -0.79
N CYS A 493 -13.31 16.16 -2.08
CA CYS A 493 -14.31 15.61 -2.99
C CYS A 493 -13.76 14.37 -3.70
N LEU A 494 -14.25 13.19 -3.34
CA LEU A 494 -13.72 11.89 -3.79
C LEU A 494 -13.67 11.77 -5.32
N VAL A 495 -14.72 12.19 -6.04
CA VAL A 495 -14.75 12.12 -7.52
C VAL A 495 -13.64 12.91 -8.20
N LEU A 496 -13.16 13.99 -7.58
CA LEU A 496 -12.08 14.81 -8.09
C LEU A 496 -10.70 14.31 -7.66
N GLY A 497 -10.68 13.33 -6.75
CA GLY A 497 -9.50 12.64 -6.24
C GLY A 497 -8.75 11.87 -7.31
N ASP A 498 -7.51 11.53 -7.01
CA ASP A 498 -6.60 10.90 -7.96
C ASP A 498 -6.80 9.37 -7.99
N LEU A 499 -7.37 8.76 -6.95
CA LEU A 499 -7.60 7.33 -6.85
C LEU A 499 -8.68 6.84 -7.83
N ILE A 500 -9.81 7.55 -7.90
CA ILE A 500 -10.89 7.27 -8.88
C ILE A 500 -10.42 7.49 -10.34
N GLN A 501 -9.33 8.22 -10.52
CA GLN A 501 -8.80 8.58 -11.83
C GLN A 501 -7.77 7.59 -12.39
N LEU A 502 -7.43 6.56 -11.63
CA LEU A 502 -6.54 5.49 -12.10
C LEU A 502 -7.15 4.77 -13.33
N PRO A 503 -6.44 4.66 -14.47
CA PRO A 503 -6.86 3.83 -15.60
C PRO A 503 -7.12 2.38 -15.18
N ASP A 504 -8.26 1.82 -15.59
CA ASP A 504 -8.50 0.36 -15.52
C ASP A 504 -7.51 -0.41 -16.44
N GLU A 505 -6.85 0.30 -17.39
CA GLU A 505 -5.87 -0.22 -18.36
C GLU A 505 -4.44 -0.38 -17.79
N LEU A 506 -4.27 -1.17 -16.73
CA LEU A 506 -2.96 -1.80 -16.40
C LEU A 506 -2.93 -3.29 -16.77
N ILE A 507 -3.77 -3.69 -17.72
CA ILE A 507 -3.79 -5.03 -18.30
C ILE A 507 -3.25 -4.92 -19.73
N GLU A 508 -2.04 -5.45 -19.91
CA GLU A 508 -1.26 -5.59 -21.15
C GLU A 508 -0.74 -4.31 -21.81
N THR A 509 0.58 -4.06 -21.67
CA THR A 509 1.49 -3.99 -22.83
C THR A 509 2.94 -3.93 -22.39
N GLN A 510 3.77 -4.63 -23.16
CA GLN A 510 5.23 -4.61 -23.13
C GLN A 510 5.74 -3.17 -23.09
N ARG A 511 6.64 -2.86 -22.15
CA ARG A 511 7.34 -1.59 -22.14
C ARG A 511 8.47 -1.64 -23.15
N ASP A 512 8.28 -0.94 -24.26
CA ASP A 512 9.34 -0.49 -25.15
C ASP A 512 10.27 0.45 -24.38
N ASP A 513 11.51 0.00 -24.19
CA ASP A 513 12.59 0.80 -23.61
C ASP A 513 13.17 1.72 -24.69
N THR A 514 12.91 3.03 -24.58
CA THR A 514 13.73 4.04 -25.26
C THR A 514 14.33 5.05 -24.27
N CYS A 515 15.67 4.96 -24.20
CA CYS A 515 16.69 5.93 -23.80
C CYS A 515 16.32 7.12 -22.88
N GLN A 516 16.86 7.11 -21.65
CA GLN A 516 17.47 8.29 -21.02
C GLN A 516 18.75 7.93 -20.22
N THR A 517 19.82 8.67 -20.52
CA THR A 517 21.08 9.00 -19.79
C THR A 517 21.74 7.98 -18.85
N GLY A 518 22.98 7.60 -19.21
CA GLY A 518 23.69 6.37 -18.85
C GLY A 518 24.44 6.28 -17.52
N GLU A 519 24.17 7.11 -16.50
CA GLU A 519 24.76 6.90 -15.16
C GLU A 519 23.70 6.63 -14.09
N GLU A 520 22.58 7.37 -14.08
CA GLU A 520 21.42 7.06 -13.22
C GLU A 520 20.71 5.76 -13.63
N LYS A 521 20.74 5.44 -14.94
CA LYS A 521 20.14 4.22 -15.48
C LYS A 521 20.85 2.96 -14.98
N ILE A 522 22.16 3.00 -14.74
CA ILE A 522 22.92 1.81 -14.29
C ILE A 522 22.57 1.47 -12.83
N ILE A 523 22.43 2.47 -11.97
CA ILE A 523 22.05 2.26 -10.57
C ILE A 523 20.59 1.82 -10.49
N LYS A 524 19.71 2.42 -11.30
CA LYS A 524 18.31 2.03 -11.38
C LYS A 524 18.13 0.62 -11.94
N ASP A 525 18.79 0.28 -13.04
CA ASP A 525 18.78 -1.06 -13.64
C ASP A 525 19.43 -2.12 -12.71
N PHE A 526 20.40 -1.74 -11.88
CA PHE A 526 20.99 -2.63 -10.87
C PHE A 526 20.03 -2.91 -9.70
N VAL A 527 19.38 -1.87 -9.16
CA VAL A 527 18.38 -2.01 -8.10
C VAL A 527 17.12 -2.70 -8.63
N ASP A 528 16.69 -2.37 -9.84
CA ASP A 528 15.55 -2.99 -10.51
C ASP A 528 15.87 -4.45 -10.86
N GLY A 529 17.07 -4.77 -11.36
CA GLY A 529 17.53 -6.12 -11.63
C GLY A 529 17.61 -7.02 -10.39
N LEU A 530 18.04 -6.46 -9.25
CA LEU A 530 17.99 -7.13 -7.94
C LEU A 530 16.55 -7.32 -7.44
N SER A 531 15.65 -6.39 -7.75
CA SER A 531 14.24 -6.43 -7.35
C SER A 531 13.36 -7.34 -8.22
N VAL A 532 13.80 -7.64 -9.45
CA VAL A 532 13.10 -8.48 -10.44
C VAL A 532 13.65 -9.92 -10.46
N GLY A 533 14.69 -10.22 -9.67
CA GLY A 533 15.23 -11.57 -9.51
C GLY A 533 16.03 -12.10 -10.70
N MET A 534 16.42 -11.24 -11.65
CA MET A 534 17.26 -11.61 -12.79
C MET A 534 18.74 -11.36 -12.49
N VAL A 535 19.38 -12.26 -11.74
CA VAL A 535 20.84 -12.26 -11.56
C VAL A 535 21.47 -13.26 -12.53
N LYS A 536 22.25 -12.78 -13.50
CA LYS A 536 23.07 -13.63 -14.38
C LYS A 536 24.42 -13.89 -13.70
N SER A 537 24.80 -15.15 -13.51
CA SER A 537 26.12 -15.54 -13.00
C SER A 537 27.04 -16.04 -14.12
N LYS A 538 28.34 -15.80 -13.99
CA LYS A 538 29.39 -16.30 -14.90
C LYS A 538 30.48 -16.99 -14.09
N ASP A 539 30.77 -18.25 -14.43
CA ASP A 539 31.82 -19.01 -13.75
C ASP A 539 33.20 -18.69 -14.32
N MET A 540 34.12 -18.25 -13.45
CA MET A 540 35.53 -18.00 -13.76
C MET A 540 36.38 -19.14 -13.18
N LEU A 541 36.77 -20.09 -14.02
CA LEU A 541 37.49 -21.30 -13.62
C LEU A 541 39.00 -21.13 -13.83
N GLY A 542 39.79 -21.30 -12.77
CA GLY A 542 41.25 -21.20 -12.87
C GLY A 542 42.02 -21.63 -11.61
N HIS A 543 41.48 -21.39 -10.42
CA HIS A 543 42.11 -21.85 -9.17
C HIS A 543 41.96 -23.37 -8.96
N ARG A 544 42.96 -23.97 -8.29
CA ARG A 544 43.00 -25.42 -8.02
C ARG A 544 42.60 -25.80 -6.59
N ASP A 545 42.34 -24.80 -5.75
CA ASP A 545 41.91 -24.95 -4.36
C ASP A 545 41.02 -23.74 -3.98
N CYS A 546 40.50 -23.71 -2.74
CA CYS A 546 39.59 -22.67 -2.25
C CYS A 546 40.10 -21.25 -2.52
N VAL A 547 39.25 -20.42 -3.12
CA VAL A 547 39.48 -18.96 -3.24
C VAL A 547 39.26 -18.33 -1.88
N THR A 548 40.23 -17.54 -1.42
CA THR A 548 40.30 -17.03 -0.04
C THR A 548 39.99 -15.55 0.07
N GLY A 549 40.25 -14.80 -1.00
CA GLY A 549 40.00 -13.39 -1.09
C GLY A 549 39.92 -12.96 -2.56
N PHE A 550 39.29 -11.81 -2.79
CA PHE A 550 39.27 -11.15 -4.08
C PHE A 550 39.26 -9.65 -3.89
N VAL A 551 39.91 -8.93 -4.81
CA VAL A 551 39.93 -7.46 -4.80
C VAL A 551 39.84 -6.94 -6.23
N VAL A 552 39.09 -5.86 -6.40
CA VAL A 552 38.96 -5.15 -7.67
C VAL A 552 39.93 -3.97 -7.67
N GLY A 553 40.69 -3.82 -8.76
CA GLY A 553 41.65 -2.74 -8.91
C GLY A 553 41.93 -2.41 -10.37
N GLY A 554 41.67 -1.16 -10.77
CA GLY A 554 41.71 -0.75 -12.18
C GLY A 554 40.68 -1.54 -13.01
N GLU A 555 41.13 -2.12 -14.14
CA GLU A 555 40.30 -2.94 -15.04
C GLU A 555 40.35 -4.45 -14.71
N TYR A 556 40.89 -4.79 -13.53
CA TYR A 556 41.19 -6.18 -13.16
C TYR A 556 40.51 -6.60 -11.87
N LEU A 557 40.12 -7.86 -11.81
CA LEU A 557 39.79 -8.59 -10.59
C LEU A 557 40.99 -9.46 -10.23
N PHE A 558 41.45 -9.39 -8.99
CA PHE A 558 42.47 -10.30 -8.47
C PHE A 558 41.84 -11.26 -7.49
N SER A 559 42.25 -12.53 -7.52
CA SER A 559 41.76 -13.57 -6.60
C SER A 559 42.92 -14.33 -5.97
N SER A 560 42.88 -14.58 -4.66
CA SER A 560 43.86 -15.42 -3.95
C SER A 560 43.28 -16.80 -3.67
N SER A 561 44.15 -17.81 -3.55
CA SER A 561 43.73 -19.17 -3.25
C SER A 561 44.72 -19.95 -2.38
N TYR A 562 44.19 -20.99 -1.75
CA TYR A 562 44.97 -22.04 -1.10
C TYR A 562 45.86 -22.85 -2.06
N ASP A 563 45.70 -22.70 -3.37
CA ASP A 563 46.61 -23.26 -4.37
C ASP A 563 47.98 -22.54 -4.44
N LYS A 564 48.18 -21.55 -3.56
CA LYS A 564 49.40 -20.72 -3.42
C LYS A 564 49.60 -19.73 -4.57
N THR A 565 48.54 -19.40 -5.29
CA THR A 565 48.59 -18.44 -6.41
C THR A 565 47.63 -17.28 -6.20
N VAL A 566 47.93 -16.18 -6.89
CA VAL A 566 46.99 -15.09 -7.12
C VAL A 566 46.71 -15.02 -8.61
N GLN A 567 45.44 -14.99 -9.02
CA GLN A 567 45.05 -14.86 -10.43
C GLN A 567 44.52 -13.47 -10.71
N ALA A 568 44.77 -12.98 -11.91
CA ALA A 568 44.24 -11.73 -12.44
C ALA A 568 43.24 -12.03 -13.56
N TRP A 569 42.07 -11.41 -13.50
CA TRP A 569 40.96 -11.56 -14.42
C TRP A 569 40.60 -10.21 -15.02
N SER A 570 40.19 -10.21 -16.28
CA SER A 570 39.65 -9.03 -16.95
C SER A 570 38.23 -8.77 -16.46
N LEU A 571 37.94 -7.54 -16.02
CA LEU A 571 36.56 -7.15 -15.69
C LEU A 571 35.70 -6.87 -16.92
N GLN A 572 36.32 -6.72 -18.10
CA GLN A 572 35.62 -6.44 -19.35
C GLN A 572 34.94 -7.69 -19.93
N ASP A 573 35.61 -8.84 -19.87
CA ASP A 573 35.15 -10.08 -20.50
C ASP A 573 35.24 -11.32 -19.59
N PHE A 574 35.62 -11.13 -18.32
CA PHE A 574 35.77 -12.19 -17.32
C PHE A 574 36.80 -13.28 -17.71
N SER A 575 37.73 -12.95 -18.62
CA SER A 575 38.79 -13.87 -19.04
C SER A 575 39.96 -13.88 -18.04
N HIS A 576 40.63 -15.03 -17.93
CA HIS A 576 41.86 -15.15 -17.15
C HIS A 576 43.02 -14.46 -17.87
N LEU A 577 43.68 -13.52 -17.20
CA LEU A 577 44.78 -12.74 -17.77
C LEU A 577 46.16 -13.23 -17.32
N HIS A 578 46.33 -13.51 -16.03
CA HIS A 578 47.65 -13.84 -15.48
C HIS A 578 47.58 -14.63 -14.17
N THR A 579 48.63 -15.41 -13.88
CA THR A 579 48.80 -16.13 -12.62
C THR A 579 50.11 -15.69 -11.95
N PHE A 580 50.01 -15.03 -10.81
CA PHE A 580 51.14 -14.70 -9.95
C PHE A 580 51.51 -15.93 -9.13
N THR A 581 52.75 -16.37 -9.26
CA THR A 581 53.29 -17.55 -8.57
C THR A 581 54.51 -17.14 -7.75
N GLY A 582 54.71 -17.75 -6.58
CA GLY A 582 55.84 -17.43 -5.72
C GLY A 582 55.57 -17.45 -4.22
N HIS A 583 54.31 -17.57 -3.80
CA HIS A 583 53.94 -17.85 -2.42
C HIS A 583 54.35 -19.26 -2.01
N GLU A 584 54.99 -19.39 -0.85
CA GLU A 584 55.44 -20.69 -0.32
C GLU A 584 54.32 -21.43 0.41
N HIS A 585 53.36 -20.67 0.93
CA HIS A 585 52.21 -21.15 1.68
C HIS A 585 50.88 -20.72 1.04
N ARG A 586 49.77 -21.16 1.65
CA ARG A 586 48.42 -20.85 1.18
C ARG A 586 48.16 -19.35 1.30
N VAL A 587 47.69 -18.71 0.23
CA VAL A 587 47.38 -17.28 0.23
C VAL A 587 46.05 -17.08 0.96
N THR A 588 46.03 -16.23 1.97
CA THR A 588 44.88 -16.04 2.86
C THR A 588 44.06 -14.81 2.50
N ASP A 589 44.71 -13.76 2.01
CA ASP A 589 44.04 -12.50 1.67
C ASP A 589 44.86 -11.66 0.67
N LEU A 590 44.21 -10.68 0.03
CA LEU A 590 44.88 -9.69 -0.82
C LEU A 590 44.20 -8.31 -0.80
N VAL A 591 44.97 -7.27 -1.13
CA VAL A 591 44.49 -5.90 -1.21
C VAL A 591 45.08 -5.17 -2.42
N TYR A 592 44.30 -4.26 -2.98
CA TYR A 592 44.72 -3.36 -4.05
C TYR A 592 45.13 -2.01 -3.48
N VAL A 593 46.25 -1.48 -3.95
CA VAL A 593 46.79 -0.19 -3.54
C VAL A 593 46.83 0.75 -4.74
N ALA A 594 45.99 1.78 -4.69
CA ALA A 594 45.82 2.79 -5.74
C ALA A 594 46.72 4.02 -5.49
N GLU A 595 48.04 3.85 -5.61
CA GLU A 595 49.01 4.96 -5.58
C GLU A 595 49.49 5.31 -7.00
N GLU A 596 50.48 6.20 -7.16
CA GLU A 596 51.04 6.58 -8.49
C GLU A 596 51.50 5.36 -9.32
N GLN A 597 51.85 4.26 -8.65
CA GLN A 597 52.03 2.95 -9.25
C GLN A 597 51.06 1.96 -8.60
N PRO A 598 50.11 1.36 -9.35
CA PRO A 598 49.14 0.44 -8.78
C PRO A 598 49.80 -0.88 -8.40
N LEU A 599 49.54 -1.34 -7.18
CA LEU A 599 50.10 -2.56 -6.62
C LEU A 599 49.01 -3.50 -6.12
N CYS A 600 49.28 -4.80 -6.19
CA CYS A 600 48.49 -5.82 -5.51
C CYS A 600 49.36 -6.38 -4.39
N VAL A 601 48.86 -6.41 -3.16
CA VAL A 601 49.57 -6.98 -2.02
C VAL A 601 48.81 -8.20 -1.54
N SER A 602 49.48 -9.34 -1.38
CA SER A 602 48.86 -10.55 -0.86
C SER A 602 49.63 -11.14 0.31
N ALA A 603 48.92 -11.82 1.21
CA ALA A 603 49.47 -12.43 2.40
C ALA A 603 49.25 -13.94 2.42
N ASP A 604 50.17 -14.68 3.02
CA ASP A 604 50.08 -16.12 3.20
C ASP A 604 50.03 -16.55 4.68
N ILE A 605 49.55 -17.77 4.91
CA ILE A 605 49.51 -18.40 6.24
C ILE A 605 50.91 -18.70 6.80
N GLY A 606 51.97 -18.55 6.00
CA GLY A 606 53.35 -18.67 6.45
C GLY A 606 53.91 -17.37 7.05
N GLY A 607 53.12 -16.29 7.07
CA GLY A 607 53.54 -14.96 7.50
C GLY A 607 54.17 -14.13 6.39
N GLY A 608 54.15 -14.60 5.14
CA GLY A 608 54.71 -13.89 4.00
C GLY A 608 53.73 -12.84 3.46
N ILE A 609 54.26 -11.65 3.15
CA ILE A 609 53.55 -10.54 2.49
C ILE A 609 54.27 -10.26 1.17
N TYR A 610 53.54 -10.30 0.07
CA TYR A 610 54.06 -10.25 -1.29
C TYR A 610 53.45 -9.07 -2.02
N VAL A 611 54.29 -8.24 -2.64
CA VAL A 611 53.87 -7.07 -3.41
C VAL A 611 54.07 -7.34 -4.89
N TRP A 612 53.02 -7.18 -5.68
CA TRP A 612 52.95 -7.45 -7.10
C TRP A 612 52.76 -6.15 -7.87
N SER A 613 53.55 -5.98 -8.95
CA SER A 613 53.36 -4.90 -9.91
C SER A 613 52.14 -5.19 -10.77
N ILE A 614 51.22 -4.23 -10.88
CA ILE A 614 50.08 -4.32 -11.79
C ILE A 614 50.37 -3.60 -13.13
N ALA A 615 51.51 -2.91 -13.26
CA ALA A 615 51.92 -2.29 -14.52
C ALA A 615 52.16 -3.34 -15.62
N LEU A 616 51.62 -3.10 -16.82
CA LEU A 616 51.79 -3.99 -17.98
C LEU A 616 53.23 -3.93 -18.53
N PRO A 617 53.83 -5.07 -18.91
CA PRO A 617 53.31 -6.44 -18.77
C PRO A 617 53.35 -6.94 -17.32
N LEU A 618 52.29 -7.66 -16.90
CA LEU A 618 52.23 -8.29 -15.57
C LEU A 618 53.40 -9.27 -15.40
N LYS A 619 54.20 -9.04 -14.35
CA LYS A 619 55.37 -9.87 -14.03
C LYS A 619 54.97 -11.03 -13.13
N GLN A 620 55.57 -12.20 -13.37
CA GLN A 620 55.33 -13.40 -12.56
C GLN A 620 55.94 -13.31 -11.16
N ASP A 621 57.05 -12.60 -10.98
CA ASP A 621 57.75 -12.47 -9.72
C ASP A 621 57.26 -11.26 -8.91
N PRO A 622 57.18 -11.37 -7.57
CA PRO A 622 56.80 -10.26 -6.71
C PRO A 622 57.91 -9.20 -6.70
N LEU A 623 57.52 -7.92 -6.70
CA LEU A 623 58.43 -6.79 -6.54
C LEU A 623 59.19 -6.85 -5.22
N LYS A 624 58.49 -7.24 -4.16
CA LYS A 624 59.05 -7.40 -2.80
C LYS A 624 58.36 -8.54 -2.07
N LYS A 625 59.13 -9.23 -1.23
CA LYS A 625 58.65 -10.22 -0.26
C LYS A 625 59.05 -9.75 1.13
N TRP A 626 58.12 -9.80 2.07
CA TRP A 626 58.34 -9.57 3.48
C TRP A 626 57.82 -10.76 4.27
N TYR A 627 58.33 -10.97 5.48
CA TYR A 627 57.90 -12.05 6.34
C TYR A 627 57.72 -11.50 7.75
N GLU A 628 56.66 -11.91 8.42
CA GLU A 628 56.53 -11.72 9.86
C GLU A 628 57.53 -12.63 10.60
N GLU A 629 58.11 -12.10 11.68
CA GLU A 629 58.98 -12.89 12.55
C GLU A 629 58.19 -14.06 13.16
N LYS A 630 58.70 -15.27 12.92
CA LYS A 630 58.08 -16.50 13.40
C LYS A 630 58.50 -16.76 14.85
N ASP A 631 57.57 -16.59 15.78
CA ASP A 631 57.67 -17.28 17.08
C ASP A 631 57.02 -18.66 16.99
N TRP A 632 57.36 -19.59 17.89
CA TRP A 632 56.84 -20.97 17.88
C TRP A 632 55.33 -21.09 18.11
N ARG A 633 54.64 -19.98 18.43
CA ARG A 633 53.18 -19.88 18.59
C ARG A 633 52.45 -19.25 17.39
N TYR A 634 53.17 -18.88 16.34
CA TYR A 634 52.63 -18.09 15.24
C TYR A 634 51.87 -18.96 14.22
N ASP A 635 50.63 -18.58 13.88
CA ASP A 635 49.73 -19.31 12.97
C ASP A 635 49.43 -18.56 11.65
N GLY A 636 50.32 -17.64 11.23
CA GLY A 636 50.20 -16.98 9.94
C GLY A 636 49.40 -15.67 9.93
N ILE A 637 49.31 -15.06 8.76
CA ILE A 637 48.45 -13.90 8.50
C ILE A 637 47.10 -14.41 8.00
N HIS A 638 46.01 -13.92 8.58
CA HIS A 638 44.63 -14.30 8.20
C HIS A 638 43.82 -13.15 7.60
N ALA A 639 44.25 -11.91 7.76
CA ALA A 639 43.56 -10.74 7.24
C ALA A 639 44.57 -9.67 6.82
N LEU A 640 44.26 -8.98 5.73
CA LEU A 640 45.07 -7.91 5.15
C LEU A 640 44.18 -6.73 4.78
N THR A 641 44.55 -5.51 5.16
CA THR A 641 43.83 -4.31 4.71
C THR A 641 44.77 -3.13 4.52
N TYR A 642 44.43 -2.21 3.63
CA TYR A 642 45.22 -1.02 3.34
C TYR A 642 44.38 0.23 3.61
N SER A 643 45.02 1.25 4.17
CA SER A 643 44.44 2.58 4.36
C SER A 643 45.11 3.57 3.42
N GLU A 644 44.33 4.49 2.86
CA GLU A 644 44.79 5.62 2.02
C GLU A 644 45.87 6.49 2.68
N ASN A 645 46.06 6.38 3.99
CA ASN A 645 47.16 7.00 4.73
C ASN A 645 48.53 6.34 4.48
N GLY A 646 48.63 5.37 3.58
CA GLY A 646 49.87 4.68 3.20
C GLY A 646 50.27 3.54 4.13
N TYR A 647 49.33 3.02 4.93
CA TYR A 647 49.58 1.93 5.88
C TYR A 647 48.83 0.66 5.48
N LEU A 648 49.55 -0.45 5.51
CA LEU A 648 49.03 -1.80 5.37
C LEU A 648 48.92 -2.42 6.77
N TYR A 649 47.82 -3.11 7.06
CA TYR A 649 47.58 -3.77 8.33
C TYR A 649 47.46 -5.27 8.13
N THR A 650 48.17 -6.06 8.94
CA THR A 650 48.05 -7.52 8.97
C THR A 650 47.40 -7.96 10.28
N GLY A 651 46.46 -8.88 10.20
CA GLY A 651 45.89 -9.59 11.34
C GLY A 651 46.45 -11.01 11.39
N GLY A 652 47.23 -11.32 12.43
CA GLY A 652 47.90 -12.60 12.58
C GLY A 652 47.21 -13.56 13.57
N GLY A 653 47.48 -14.85 13.44
CA GLY A 653 47.07 -15.88 14.41
C GLY A 653 47.72 -15.72 15.80
N ASP A 654 48.72 -14.84 15.92
CA ASP A 654 49.30 -14.38 17.18
C ASP A 654 48.40 -13.43 17.99
N LYS A 655 47.17 -13.18 17.50
CA LYS A 655 46.15 -12.29 18.10
C LYS A 655 46.56 -10.83 18.10
N THR A 656 47.50 -10.44 17.23
CA THR A 656 47.93 -9.05 17.07
C THR A 656 47.54 -8.48 15.71
N ILE A 657 47.40 -7.16 15.67
CA ILE A 657 47.31 -6.39 14.43
C ILE A 657 48.63 -5.64 14.30
N LYS A 658 49.32 -5.80 13.17
CA LYS A 658 50.57 -5.10 12.87
C LYS A 658 50.34 -4.10 11.75
N ALA A 659 50.89 -2.90 11.92
CA ALA A 659 50.84 -1.84 10.93
C ALA A 659 52.18 -1.72 10.19
N TRP A 660 52.10 -1.57 8.87
CA TRP A 660 53.21 -1.62 7.93
C TRP A 660 53.16 -0.34 7.06
N SER A 661 54.17 0.53 7.14
CA SER A 661 54.25 1.75 6.32
C SER A 661 54.74 1.47 4.89
N LEU A 662 53.88 1.63 3.88
CA LEU A 662 54.22 1.40 2.46
C LEU A 662 55.01 2.54 1.79
N LYS A 663 55.58 3.50 2.55
CA LYS A 663 56.45 4.55 2.00
C LYS A 663 57.60 3.93 1.18
N LEU A 664 57.72 4.39 -0.07
CA LEU A 664 58.46 3.81 -1.20
C LEU A 664 59.98 3.52 -1.01
N SER A 665 60.53 3.53 0.20
CA SER A 665 61.92 3.13 0.44
C SER A 665 62.21 2.33 1.72
N THR A 666 61.31 2.25 2.72
CA THR A 666 61.53 1.40 3.90
C THR A 666 60.25 1.26 4.70
N LEU A 667 59.97 0.03 5.12
CA LEU A 667 58.85 -0.28 5.99
C LEU A 667 59.40 -0.59 7.39
N ASN A 668 59.27 0.35 8.32
CA ASN A 668 59.60 0.14 9.72
C ASN A 668 58.33 -0.26 10.48
N ARG A 669 58.44 -1.29 11.30
CA ARG A 669 57.47 -1.57 12.37
C ARG A 669 57.47 -0.36 13.31
N PHE A 670 56.31 0.12 13.70
CA PHE A 670 56.23 1.04 14.84
C PHE A 670 56.46 0.20 16.10
N ASP A 671 57.57 0.46 16.80
CA ASP A 671 57.86 -0.11 18.13
C ASP A 671 56.93 0.46 19.20
#